data_AF-A0A1G8PS24-F1
#
_entry.id   AF-A0A1G8PS24-F1
#
_cell.length_a   1.000
_cell.length_b   1.000
_cell.length_c   1.000
_cell.angle_alpha   90.00
_cell.angle_beta   90.00
_cell.angle_gamma   90.00
#
_symmetry.space_group_name_H-M   'P 1'
#
loop_
_entity.id
_entity.type
_entity.pdbx_description
1 polymer ?
#
loop_
_entity_poly.entity_id
_entity_poly.type
_entity_poly.pdbx_seq_one_letter_code
_entity_poly.pdbx_strand_id
1 'polypeptide(L)'
;MRAEQTKLEQNQNQNQVKDSSLSSFKELMDQWGEAETARVIADLQSKEQKDELTLAFCGHFSAGKSSMINKLCGSNVLPSGPVPTSANIVSIRCGEPRVKLYPVPVQKEIPVIPWETSPDQLQEYCRSGGEYSAIEVWEQVPILGAHGVLMDTPGVDSTDDGHQAATRSALHLADVVFYVMDYNHVQSENNLAFAKNLSDWGKPLYLIVNQIDKHRQQEITITEYRQQLESAFDAWGIQSAGLLFTSLKVEEHPLNQWEELLKLIAALVDRREELLQYSLSRSAHHIAETLVTAYAEEQSEQREQLKEETQGADEADAQAALKALAGEQEALAGLPEESRHHLRSKLDTLLGNLNLMPADVREAAGAYVESLAPGFRRGLLFTAGKREKEQEKRLAAWHSLQSREISGQLDWHLLQAVREWAEGLEVWEDGAETRLKESFPAVSREWLAGQVKPGTAGSGEALLNFCRALAAEIKAQYRRAALAAGDELLAKLPPLIAERQRALARREAALLRRADAAARLAALDRAADARAAALSALLPQRRALTPGALPGVRATANAAVPEAAPREAQPQRRAAAGPSTAPDWAAAGSPAGGRRRLGKAAAVLDAAAELLRGEPAMASAARSLAARAQTIAAGRFTLALFGAFSAGKSSFANALLGEDVLPVSPHPATAAVGRILAPEGEYRHGDALITMKSQQEFWDDIVHSFHVLQLPVPQRETWISVAANLQAGGLHPSALPHIGFLRAAAAGWQKAEALLGTVRTVDLQEYRSLVADETQACFIQETDLYYDCPLTASGIVLVDTPGADSLHARHTGVTFGYMKNADAICFVTYYNHAFSKADRGLLAQLGRIKDSFALDKMFFIINASDLAGSREELEEVKAHVAGNLRAGGLTKPRIYALSSLLALEGKTGLDRKRYEASRFSSFEDALARFAGGELPQLSLHAARDSIASVRQQAEEWRELAAAEAGRREAGLQELQARKEAAGRRLALLAAEERPARDLQREGEELIYHVGQRITFALGRFFQESFHPSLLREDARNLKEIFTACGRELERTLQRELEQELWATTLRLEAAGRRLAGQAALAAAEELALSGRELLENGQVSWAAPEKLEARLSPLDWPAFWSRFKSPRHFFEGPGRSELRAEAEPLLKEAVTKAAEAEQKLLLDFYADALNTALGCAASSLQEALQEREEAMSELLKGGDSAEHWSGIAAQLHRLEQSFGELLNNDL
;
A
#
# COMPACT_ATOMS: atom_id res chain seq x y z
N MET A 1 -2.27 -17.96 76.24
CA MET A 1 -1.58 -16.74 76.72
C MET A 1 -0.21 -16.56 76.06
N ARG A 2 0.93 -17.11 76.55
CA ARG A 2 2.23 -16.93 75.83
C ARG A 2 2.29 -17.59 74.45
N ALA A 3 1.67 -18.76 74.27
CA ALA A 3 1.60 -19.44 72.96
C ALA A 3 0.56 -18.82 71.99
N GLU A 4 -0.36 -17.99 72.49
CA GLU A 4 -1.30 -17.23 71.64
C GLU A 4 -0.70 -15.90 71.21
N GLN A 5 0.10 -15.26 72.08
CA GLN A 5 0.89 -14.08 71.69
C GLN A 5 1.92 -14.41 70.61
N THR A 6 2.60 -15.58 70.69
CA THR A 6 3.53 -16.00 69.63
C THR A 6 2.82 -16.36 68.31
N LYS A 7 1.57 -16.84 68.37
CA LYS A 7 0.75 -17.07 67.16
C LYS A 7 0.18 -15.78 66.58
N LEU A 8 -0.15 -14.79 67.40
CA LEU A 8 -0.57 -13.46 66.93
C LEU A 8 0.61 -12.65 66.37
N GLU A 9 1.80 -12.76 66.95
CA GLU A 9 3.04 -12.13 66.41
C GLU A 9 3.54 -12.85 65.15
N GLN A 10 3.39 -14.19 65.04
CA GLN A 10 3.70 -14.92 63.80
C GLN A 10 2.65 -14.72 62.69
N ASN A 11 1.37 -14.54 63.01
CA ASN A 11 0.36 -14.17 62.03
C ASN A 11 0.38 -12.68 61.64
N GLN A 12 0.88 -11.79 62.50
CA GLN A 12 1.07 -10.37 62.15
C GLN A 12 2.32 -10.15 61.28
N ASN A 13 3.33 -11.02 61.35
CA ASN A 13 4.50 -10.98 60.44
C ASN A 13 4.30 -11.75 59.12
N GLN A 14 3.24 -12.55 58.95
CA GLN A 14 2.88 -13.16 57.66
C GLN A 14 1.96 -12.27 56.78
N ASN A 15 1.45 -11.17 57.34
CA ASN A 15 0.68 -10.15 56.61
C ASN A 15 1.52 -8.91 56.24
N GLN A 16 2.85 -8.96 56.40
CA GLN A 16 3.75 -8.03 55.74
C GLN A 16 3.85 -8.43 54.27
N VAL A 17 3.09 -7.71 53.44
CA VAL A 17 3.31 -7.48 52.00
C VAL A 17 4.05 -8.63 51.31
N LYS A 18 3.30 -9.58 50.71
CA LYS A 18 3.82 -10.26 49.52
C LYS A 18 4.05 -9.13 48.51
N ASP A 19 5.25 -8.56 48.49
CA ASP A 19 5.69 -7.68 47.42
C ASP A 19 5.68 -8.53 46.16
N SER A 20 4.56 -8.48 45.42
CA SER A 20 4.48 -9.14 44.13
C SER A 20 5.52 -8.48 43.24
N SER A 21 6.16 -9.24 42.36
CA SER A 21 7.18 -8.67 41.46
C SER A 21 6.63 -7.48 40.64
N LEU A 22 5.30 -7.43 40.46
CA LEU A 22 4.56 -6.31 39.87
C LEU A 22 4.49 -5.04 40.75
N SER A 23 4.54 -5.11 42.09
CA SER A 23 4.64 -3.93 42.99
C SER A 23 5.94 -3.20 42.81
N SER A 24 7.05 -3.92 42.90
CA SER A 24 8.37 -3.35 42.65
C SER A 24 8.51 -2.85 41.20
N PHE A 25 7.89 -3.53 40.22
CA PHE A 25 7.90 -3.08 38.82
C PHE A 25 7.14 -1.75 38.65
N LYS A 26 5.96 -1.60 39.28
CA LYS A 26 5.20 -0.35 39.26
C LYS A 26 5.98 0.81 39.90
N GLU A 27 6.56 0.58 41.07
CA GLU A 27 7.36 1.59 41.77
C GLU A 27 8.54 2.07 40.93
N LEU A 28 9.19 1.15 40.20
CA LEU A 28 10.26 1.49 39.26
C LEU A 28 9.74 2.35 38.10
N MET A 29 8.53 2.09 37.58
CA MET A 29 7.93 2.91 36.52
C MET A 29 7.57 4.31 37.00
N ASP A 30 7.02 4.44 38.21
CA ASP A 30 6.73 5.73 38.84
C ASP A 30 8.03 6.54 39.05
N GLN A 31 9.13 5.88 39.45
CA GLN A 31 10.45 6.53 39.58
C GLN A 31 11.03 6.98 38.24
N TRP A 32 10.74 6.27 37.15
CA TRP A 32 11.19 6.62 35.80
C TRP A 32 10.27 7.62 35.08
N GLY A 33 9.16 8.03 35.71
CA GLY A 33 8.19 8.97 35.12
C GLY A 33 7.29 8.35 34.05
N GLU A 34 7.25 7.02 33.95
CA GLU A 34 6.47 6.26 32.97
C GLU A 34 5.01 6.08 33.42
N ALA A 35 4.27 7.20 33.53
CA ALA A 35 2.96 7.23 34.16
C ALA A 35 1.88 6.36 33.47
N GLU A 36 1.95 6.18 32.15
CA GLU A 36 1.02 5.32 31.42
C GLU A 36 1.33 3.84 31.66
N THR A 37 2.61 3.47 31.62
CA THR A 37 3.05 2.09 31.89
C THR A 37 2.79 1.68 33.35
N ALA A 38 2.98 2.60 34.30
CA ALA A 38 2.63 2.39 35.70
C ALA A 38 1.13 2.11 35.90
N ARG A 39 0.24 2.73 35.09
CA ARG A 39 -1.20 2.41 35.09
C ARG A 39 -1.47 1.01 34.55
N VAL A 40 -0.85 0.62 33.43
CA VAL A 40 -1.01 -0.73 32.86
C VAL A 40 -0.54 -1.80 33.86
N ILE A 41 0.58 -1.59 34.56
CA ILE A 41 1.04 -2.50 35.62
C ILE A 41 0.07 -2.51 36.80
N ALA A 42 -0.50 -1.36 37.19
CA ALA A 42 -1.51 -1.30 38.24
C ALA A 42 -2.78 -2.10 37.88
N ASP A 43 -3.17 -2.10 36.61
CA ASP A 43 -4.28 -2.93 36.13
C ASP A 43 -3.93 -4.43 36.19
N LEU A 44 -2.70 -4.82 35.83
CA LEU A 44 -2.21 -6.20 35.99
C LEU A 44 -2.14 -6.64 37.47
N GLN A 45 -1.77 -5.75 38.39
CA GLN A 45 -1.79 -6.00 39.83
C GLN A 45 -3.21 -6.21 40.35
N SER A 46 -4.13 -5.32 39.95
CA SER A 46 -5.55 -5.43 40.29
C SER A 46 -6.11 -6.77 39.81
N LYS A 47 -5.69 -7.21 38.62
CA LYS A 47 -6.06 -8.52 38.07
C LYS A 47 -5.46 -9.70 38.85
N GLU A 48 -4.18 -9.65 39.22
CA GLU A 48 -3.53 -10.68 40.05
C GLU A 48 -4.22 -10.81 41.41
N GLN A 49 -4.65 -9.69 42.02
CA GLN A 49 -5.37 -9.68 43.30
C GLN A 49 -6.79 -10.24 43.21
N LYS A 50 -7.47 -10.01 42.07
CA LYS A 50 -8.85 -10.48 41.84
C LYS A 50 -8.94 -11.97 41.50
N ASP A 51 -7.83 -12.60 41.09
CA ASP A 51 -7.78 -14.01 40.62
C ASP A 51 -8.84 -14.29 39.53
N GLU A 52 -8.94 -13.38 38.55
CA GLU A 52 -9.92 -13.39 37.47
C GLU A 52 -9.27 -13.74 36.12
N LEU A 53 -9.81 -14.73 35.40
CA LEU A 53 -9.42 -15.09 34.03
C LEU A 53 -10.26 -14.32 33.01
N THR A 54 -9.62 -13.45 32.23
CA THR A 54 -10.26 -12.60 31.23
C THR A 54 -10.24 -13.26 29.85
N LEU A 55 -11.42 -13.54 29.30
CA LEU A 55 -11.62 -14.06 27.95
C LEU A 55 -12.10 -12.90 27.05
N ALA A 56 -11.23 -12.42 26.17
CA ALA A 56 -11.54 -11.31 25.27
C ALA A 56 -12.12 -11.80 23.95
N PHE A 57 -13.21 -11.18 23.51
CA PHE A 57 -13.82 -11.41 22.21
C PHE A 57 -13.50 -10.22 21.30
N CYS A 58 -12.72 -10.50 20.26
CA CYS A 58 -12.23 -9.52 19.28
C CYS A 58 -12.72 -9.89 17.86
N GLY A 59 -12.78 -8.94 16.94
CA GLY A 59 -13.33 -9.21 15.59
C GLY A 59 -13.87 -7.98 14.88
N HIS A 60 -14.11 -8.13 13.58
CA HIS A 60 -14.68 -7.08 12.72
C HIS A 60 -16.07 -6.65 13.17
N PHE A 61 -16.49 -5.47 12.70
CA PHE A 61 -17.84 -5.00 12.93
C PHE A 61 -18.87 -5.99 12.31
N SER A 62 -19.97 -6.26 13.01
CA SER A 62 -20.98 -7.26 12.60
C SER A 62 -20.55 -8.75 12.58
N ALA A 63 -19.36 -9.11 13.08
CA ALA A 63 -18.95 -10.53 13.18
C ALA A 63 -19.77 -11.35 14.20
N GLY A 64 -20.63 -10.70 14.99
CA GLY A 64 -21.52 -11.35 15.98
C GLY A 64 -20.93 -11.50 17.39
N LYS A 65 -19.92 -10.71 17.75
CA LYS A 65 -19.24 -10.74 19.07
C LYS A 65 -20.19 -10.50 20.24
N SER A 66 -20.85 -9.35 20.29
CA SER A 66 -21.75 -8.99 21.39
C SER A 66 -22.97 -9.93 21.46
N SER A 67 -23.46 -10.41 20.31
CA SER A 67 -24.50 -11.46 20.25
C SER A 67 -24.01 -12.79 20.85
N MET A 68 -22.76 -13.19 20.56
CA MET A 68 -22.15 -14.38 21.13
C MET A 68 -21.99 -14.26 22.64
N ILE A 69 -21.54 -13.10 23.12
CA ILE A 69 -21.41 -12.80 24.55
C ILE A 69 -22.78 -12.84 25.24
N ASN A 70 -23.81 -12.22 24.66
CA ASN A 70 -25.17 -12.28 25.19
C ASN A 70 -25.67 -13.73 25.30
N LYS A 71 -25.40 -14.56 24.27
CA LYS A 71 -25.76 -15.98 24.31
C LYS A 71 -25.00 -16.75 25.39
N LEU A 72 -23.71 -16.45 25.60
CA LEU A 72 -22.91 -17.01 26.71
C LEU A 72 -23.46 -16.58 28.08
N CYS A 73 -23.95 -15.35 28.20
CA CYS A 73 -24.56 -14.83 29.43
C CYS A 73 -25.95 -15.42 29.70
N GLY A 74 -26.67 -15.87 28.66
CA GLY A 74 -28.06 -16.31 28.75
C GLY A 74 -29.07 -15.15 28.81
N SER A 75 -28.61 -13.91 28.69
CA SER A 75 -29.41 -12.68 28.73
C SER A 75 -28.83 -11.62 27.78
N ASN A 76 -29.66 -10.66 27.34
CA ASN A 76 -29.25 -9.58 26.44
C ASN A 76 -28.59 -8.43 27.22
N VAL A 77 -27.35 -8.65 27.64
CA VAL A 77 -26.57 -7.68 28.45
C VAL A 77 -26.03 -6.53 27.58
N LEU A 78 -25.46 -6.84 26.42
CA LEU A 78 -24.85 -5.86 25.51
C LEU A 78 -25.81 -5.48 24.38
N PRO A 79 -25.76 -4.24 23.86
CA PRO A 79 -26.45 -3.91 22.61
C PRO A 79 -25.87 -4.78 21.48
N SER A 80 -26.74 -5.58 20.87
CA SER A 80 -26.39 -6.40 19.70
C SER A 80 -27.11 -5.85 18.47
N GLY A 81 -26.35 -5.40 17.47
CA GLY A 81 -26.90 -4.94 16.20
C GLY A 81 -25.81 -4.68 15.14
N PRO A 82 -26.20 -4.57 13.86
CA PRO A 82 -25.33 -4.29 12.71
C PRO A 82 -25.02 -2.80 12.54
N VAL A 83 -25.27 -1.97 13.56
CA VAL A 83 -24.86 -0.56 13.61
C VAL A 83 -23.77 -0.36 14.68
N PRO A 84 -22.71 0.45 14.44
CA PRO A 84 -21.57 0.59 15.36
C PRO A 84 -22.00 0.92 16.80
N THR A 85 -21.65 0.04 17.74
CA THR A 85 -21.68 0.33 19.19
C THR A 85 -20.39 1.05 19.56
N SER A 86 -20.44 1.97 20.52
CA SER A 86 -19.38 2.96 20.75
C SER A 86 -18.06 2.37 21.32
N ALA A 87 -17.02 3.20 21.38
CA ALA A 87 -15.61 2.87 21.69
C ALA A 87 -15.31 2.39 23.14
N ASN A 88 -16.23 1.71 23.81
CA ASN A 88 -16.12 1.35 25.22
C ASN A 88 -15.67 -0.11 25.40
N ILE A 89 -14.73 -0.38 26.32
CA ILE A 89 -14.39 -1.75 26.75
C ILE A 89 -15.43 -2.20 27.77
N VAL A 90 -16.12 -3.32 27.52
CA VAL A 90 -17.13 -3.86 28.44
C VAL A 90 -16.67 -5.18 29.05
N SER A 91 -16.61 -5.26 30.38
CA SER A 91 -16.25 -6.47 31.12
C SER A 91 -17.45 -7.03 31.88
N ILE A 92 -17.81 -8.29 31.62
CA ILE A 92 -18.94 -8.98 32.23
C ILE A 92 -18.44 -10.03 33.22
N ARG A 93 -18.98 -10.01 34.44
CA ARG A 93 -18.65 -10.88 35.57
C ARG A 93 -19.88 -11.61 36.09
N CYS A 94 -19.66 -12.76 36.73
CA CYS A 94 -20.74 -13.46 37.43
C CYS A 94 -20.99 -12.82 38.82
N GLY A 95 -22.23 -12.40 39.11
CA GLY A 95 -22.58 -11.82 40.41
C GLY A 95 -24.00 -11.24 40.50
N GLU A 96 -24.25 -10.45 41.55
CA GLU A 96 -25.51 -9.70 41.66
C GLU A 96 -25.61 -8.61 40.59
N PRO A 97 -26.76 -8.44 39.90
CA PRO A 97 -26.92 -7.49 38.81
C PRO A 97 -26.56 -6.05 39.19
N ARG A 98 -25.49 -5.51 38.60
CA ARG A 98 -25.06 -4.11 38.76
C ARG A 98 -24.17 -3.66 37.60
N VAL A 99 -24.15 -2.36 37.33
CA VAL A 99 -23.30 -1.74 36.30
C VAL A 99 -22.43 -0.66 36.93
N LYS A 100 -21.12 -0.68 36.65
CA LYS A 100 -20.17 0.39 37.01
C LYS A 100 -19.63 1.05 35.76
N LEU A 101 -19.68 2.37 35.72
CA LEU A 101 -19.17 3.19 34.63
C LEU A 101 -17.89 3.91 35.06
N TYR A 102 -16.87 3.89 34.20
CA TYR A 102 -15.60 4.59 34.39
C TYR A 102 -15.49 5.74 33.37
N PRO A 103 -15.66 7.01 33.78
CA PRO A 103 -15.53 8.17 32.91
C PRO A 103 -14.12 8.35 32.31
N VAL A 104 -14.05 8.95 31.11
CA VAL A 104 -12.76 9.41 30.55
C VAL A 104 -12.29 10.65 31.33
N PRO A 105 -11.07 10.69 31.89
CA PRO A 105 -10.59 11.85 32.63
C PRO A 105 -10.40 13.07 31.70
N VAL A 106 -11.23 14.09 31.89
CA VAL A 106 -11.22 15.33 31.09
C VAL A 106 -10.04 16.26 31.48
N GLN A 107 -9.47 16.12 32.68
CA GLN A 107 -8.30 16.87 33.18
C GLN A 107 -7.41 16.00 34.10
N LYS A 108 -6.09 16.19 34.05
CA LYS A 108 -5.06 15.36 34.73
C LYS A 108 -5.10 15.31 36.27
N GLU A 109 -5.95 16.09 36.95
CA GLU A 109 -5.86 16.31 38.41
C GLU A 109 -7.12 15.99 39.22
N ILE A 110 -8.22 15.53 38.60
CA ILE A 110 -9.44 15.17 39.35
C ILE A 110 -9.55 13.65 39.48
N PRO A 111 -9.66 13.08 40.70
CA PRO A 111 -9.89 11.65 40.87
C PRO A 111 -11.25 11.29 40.27
N VAL A 112 -11.23 10.44 39.24
CA VAL A 112 -12.43 9.90 38.60
C VAL A 112 -13.05 8.86 39.54
N ILE A 113 -14.22 9.16 40.11
CA ILE A 113 -14.95 8.23 40.97
C ILE A 113 -15.92 7.44 40.08
N PRO A 114 -15.80 6.10 39.98
CA PRO A 114 -16.77 5.29 39.28
C PRO A 114 -18.12 5.34 40.02
N TRP A 115 -19.21 5.47 39.26
CA TRP A 115 -20.57 5.46 39.79
C TRP A 115 -21.35 4.22 39.32
N GLU A 116 -22.29 3.78 40.14
CA GLU A 116 -23.14 2.62 39.88
C GLU A 116 -24.47 3.05 39.26
N THR A 117 -24.94 2.33 38.24
CA THR A 117 -26.24 2.55 37.60
C THR A 117 -26.99 1.21 37.44
N SER A 118 -28.28 1.30 37.08
CA SER A 118 -29.13 0.15 36.80
C SER A 118 -28.81 -0.48 35.42
N PRO A 119 -28.90 -1.82 35.28
CA PRO A 119 -28.77 -2.51 33.99
C PRO A 119 -29.66 -1.97 32.86
N ASP A 120 -30.83 -1.41 33.19
CA ASP A 120 -31.81 -0.88 32.23
C ASP A 120 -31.30 0.28 31.37
N GLN A 121 -30.27 1.01 31.82
CA GLN A 121 -29.69 2.15 31.09
C GLN A 121 -28.39 1.80 30.35
N LEU A 122 -27.91 0.56 30.46
CA LEU A 122 -26.64 0.10 29.87
C LEU A 122 -26.58 0.29 28.35
N GLN A 123 -27.70 0.06 27.66
CA GLN A 123 -27.77 0.21 26.20
C GLN A 123 -27.55 1.66 25.72
N GLU A 124 -27.94 2.66 26.51
CA GLU A 124 -27.75 4.07 26.17
C GLU A 124 -26.29 4.48 26.36
N TYR A 125 -25.66 4.04 27.46
CA TYR A 125 -24.23 4.30 27.72
C TYR A 125 -23.29 3.59 26.75
N CYS A 126 -23.65 2.39 26.28
CA CYS A 126 -22.93 1.69 25.22
C CYS A 126 -23.13 2.30 23.81
N ARG A 127 -24.06 3.26 23.65
CA ARG A 127 -24.27 4.03 22.39
C ARG A 127 -23.62 5.42 22.44
N SER A 128 -23.52 6.04 23.62
CA SER A 128 -22.82 7.33 23.82
C SER A 128 -21.30 7.16 23.77
N GLY A 129 -20.69 7.40 22.61
CA GLY A 129 -19.25 7.24 22.41
C GLY A 129 -18.41 8.43 22.89
N GLY A 130 -17.28 8.12 23.55
CA GLY A 130 -16.25 9.10 23.93
C GLY A 130 -16.36 9.65 25.35
N GLU A 131 -17.42 9.34 26.11
CA GLU A 131 -17.63 9.80 27.48
C GLU A 131 -17.04 8.86 28.55
N TYR A 132 -16.90 7.57 28.25
CA TYR A 132 -16.48 6.52 29.19
C TYR A 132 -15.31 5.71 28.64
N SER A 133 -14.39 5.28 29.51
CA SER A 133 -13.22 4.46 29.16
C SER A 133 -13.46 2.96 29.36
N ALA A 134 -14.26 2.57 30.35
CA ALA A 134 -14.61 1.18 30.64
C ALA A 134 -16.00 1.05 31.29
N ILE A 135 -16.65 -0.08 31.06
CA ILE A 135 -17.93 -0.46 31.66
C ILE A 135 -17.78 -1.86 32.27
N GLU A 136 -18.09 -1.99 33.55
CA GLU A 136 -18.11 -3.29 34.24
C GLU A 136 -19.55 -3.69 34.57
N VAL A 137 -19.95 -4.90 34.17
CA VAL A 137 -21.29 -5.44 34.36
C VAL A 137 -21.20 -6.73 35.18
N TRP A 138 -22.04 -6.87 36.19
CA TRP A 138 -22.25 -8.13 36.89
C TRP A 138 -23.62 -8.67 36.52
N GLU A 139 -23.69 -9.96 36.20
CA GLU A 139 -24.92 -10.66 35.84
C GLU A 139 -24.82 -12.13 36.25
N GLN A 140 -25.92 -12.88 36.28
CA GLN A 140 -25.87 -14.32 36.57
C GLN A 140 -25.40 -15.12 35.34
N VAL A 141 -24.10 -15.42 35.28
CA VAL A 141 -23.48 -16.17 34.15
C VAL A 141 -22.79 -17.45 34.66
N PRO A 142 -23.51 -18.59 34.73
CA PRO A 142 -23.00 -19.81 35.38
C PRO A 142 -21.71 -20.37 34.76
N ILE A 143 -21.51 -20.22 33.45
CA ILE A 143 -20.33 -20.76 32.75
C ILE A 143 -19.00 -20.09 33.15
N LEU A 144 -19.06 -18.86 33.66
CA LEU A 144 -17.87 -18.13 34.10
C LEU A 144 -17.45 -18.50 35.53
N GLY A 145 -18.33 -19.14 36.31
CA GLY A 145 -18.10 -19.36 37.73
C GLY A 145 -17.79 -18.05 38.47
N ALA A 146 -17.10 -18.13 39.61
CA ALA A 146 -16.73 -16.94 40.39
C ALA A 146 -15.51 -16.17 39.84
N HIS A 147 -14.80 -16.71 38.84
CA HIS A 147 -13.47 -16.27 38.45
C HIS A 147 -13.32 -15.96 36.95
N GLY A 148 -14.31 -16.23 36.12
CA GLY A 148 -14.29 -15.92 34.69
C GLY A 148 -14.82 -14.51 34.39
N VAL A 149 -14.19 -13.83 33.44
CA VAL A 149 -14.61 -12.52 32.94
C VAL A 149 -14.71 -12.56 31.42
N LEU A 150 -15.84 -12.16 30.86
CA LEU A 150 -15.98 -11.94 29.42
C LEU A 150 -15.69 -10.48 29.11
N MET A 151 -14.84 -10.22 28.13
CA MET A 151 -14.53 -8.87 27.70
C MET A 151 -14.96 -8.68 26.24
N ASP A 152 -15.89 -7.74 26.02
CA ASP A 152 -16.21 -7.27 24.67
C ASP A 152 -15.27 -6.12 24.30
N THR A 153 -14.65 -6.23 23.14
CA THR A 153 -13.72 -5.21 22.62
C THR A 153 -14.33 -4.50 21.40
N PRO A 154 -14.08 -3.19 21.22
CA PRO A 154 -14.53 -2.47 20.04
C PRO A 154 -14.12 -3.14 18.71
N GLY A 155 -14.92 -2.92 17.66
CA GLY A 155 -14.63 -3.48 16.33
C GLY A 155 -13.33 -2.91 15.72
N VAL A 156 -12.56 -3.80 15.09
CA VAL A 156 -11.19 -3.51 14.58
C VAL A 156 -11.15 -2.67 13.29
N ASP A 157 -12.31 -2.43 12.67
CA ASP A 157 -12.44 -1.76 11.36
C ASP A 157 -12.71 -0.26 11.42
N SER A 158 -12.72 0.31 12.63
CA SER A 158 -13.01 1.73 12.78
C SER A 158 -11.80 2.57 12.41
N THR A 159 -12.05 3.59 11.60
CA THR A 159 -11.08 4.64 11.24
C THR A 159 -10.87 5.67 12.36
N ASP A 160 -11.59 5.55 13.48
CA ASP A 160 -11.39 6.43 14.64
C ASP A 160 -10.20 5.99 15.48
N ASP A 161 -9.25 6.90 15.69
CA ASP A 161 -8.05 6.70 16.51
C ASP A 161 -8.40 6.21 17.94
N GLY A 162 -9.56 6.61 18.46
CA GLY A 162 -10.06 6.15 19.77
C GLY A 162 -10.40 4.65 19.83
N HIS A 163 -10.87 4.05 18.73
CA HIS A 163 -11.21 2.62 18.68
C HIS A 163 -9.96 1.73 18.67
N GLN A 164 -8.89 2.18 18.00
CA GLN A 164 -7.62 1.45 17.97
C GLN A 164 -6.93 1.47 19.34
N ALA A 165 -6.94 2.61 20.02
CA ALA A 165 -6.39 2.74 21.37
C ALA A 165 -7.11 1.84 22.39
N ALA A 166 -8.45 1.85 22.39
CA ALA A 166 -9.26 1.02 23.28
C ALA A 166 -9.03 -0.49 23.05
N THR A 167 -8.91 -0.92 21.79
CA THR A 167 -8.62 -2.32 21.44
C THR A 167 -7.24 -2.75 21.96
N ARG A 168 -6.22 -1.89 21.87
CA ARG A 168 -4.87 -2.17 22.42
C ARG A 168 -4.88 -2.27 23.95
N SER A 169 -5.57 -1.35 24.63
CA SER A 169 -5.74 -1.40 26.10
C SER A 169 -6.44 -2.67 26.57
N ALA A 170 -7.48 -3.12 25.84
CA ALA A 170 -8.20 -4.36 26.16
C ALA A 170 -7.32 -5.61 26.03
N LEU A 171 -6.41 -5.65 25.05
CA LEU A 171 -5.50 -6.78 24.88
C LEU A 171 -4.60 -6.98 26.10
N HIS A 172 -4.05 -5.90 26.69
CA HIS A 172 -3.27 -5.96 27.94
C HIS A 172 -3.97 -6.74 29.05
N LEU A 173 -5.29 -6.60 29.13
CA LEU A 173 -6.14 -7.25 30.13
C LEU A 173 -6.62 -8.66 29.75
N ALA A 174 -6.51 -9.11 28.49
CA ALA A 174 -6.97 -10.43 28.06
C ALA A 174 -6.02 -11.56 28.49
N ASP A 175 -6.51 -12.72 28.91
CA ASP A 175 -5.66 -13.93 29.09
C ASP A 175 -5.77 -14.89 27.91
N VAL A 176 -6.96 -14.97 27.33
CA VAL A 176 -7.26 -15.75 26.14
C VAL A 176 -8.03 -14.86 25.18
N VAL A 177 -7.70 -14.93 23.90
CA VAL A 177 -8.35 -14.15 22.85
C VAL A 177 -9.15 -15.07 21.95
N PHE A 178 -10.45 -14.80 21.86
CA PHE A 178 -11.35 -15.38 20.86
C PHE A 178 -11.53 -14.36 19.73
N TYR A 179 -11.02 -14.69 18.55
CA TYR A 179 -11.17 -13.85 17.37
C TYR A 179 -12.34 -14.34 16.53
N VAL A 180 -13.43 -13.58 16.51
CA VAL A 180 -14.69 -13.90 15.83
C VAL A 180 -14.72 -13.26 14.45
N MET A 181 -14.96 -14.09 13.44
CA MET A 181 -14.96 -13.73 12.02
C MET A 181 -16.29 -14.15 11.38
N ASP A 182 -16.81 -13.36 10.44
CA ASP A 182 -17.96 -13.76 9.62
C ASP A 182 -17.52 -14.80 8.57
N TYR A 183 -18.28 -15.88 8.41
CA TYR A 183 -18.06 -16.94 7.41
C TYR A 183 -17.69 -16.42 6.01
N ASN A 184 -18.32 -15.35 5.52
CA ASN A 184 -18.08 -14.84 4.16
C ASN A 184 -16.81 -13.99 4.05
N HIS A 185 -16.27 -13.49 5.17
CA HIS A 185 -15.19 -12.50 5.18
C HIS A 185 -13.94 -12.99 5.90
N VAL A 186 -13.83 -14.28 6.22
CA VAL A 186 -12.70 -14.84 6.98
C VAL A 186 -11.35 -14.53 6.30
N GLN A 187 -11.30 -14.65 4.98
CA GLN A 187 -10.10 -14.41 4.18
C GLN A 187 -9.89 -12.93 3.80
N SER A 188 -10.68 -12.01 4.36
CA SER A 188 -10.47 -10.59 4.07
C SER A 188 -9.11 -10.12 4.59
N GLU A 189 -8.51 -9.19 3.85
CA GLU A 189 -7.18 -8.62 4.11
C GLU A 189 -7.04 -8.10 5.55
N ASN A 190 -8.03 -7.33 6.01
CA ASN A 190 -8.08 -6.77 7.35
C ASN A 190 -8.17 -7.85 8.45
N ASN A 191 -8.96 -8.91 8.21
CA ASN A 191 -9.15 -10.02 9.15
C ASN A 191 -7.85 -10.79 9.37
N LEU A 192 -7.15 -11.14 8.29
CA LEU A 192 -5.88 -11.85 8.35
C LEU A 192 -4.77 -10.99 8.98
N ALA A 193 -4.67 -9.71 8.61
CA ALA A 193 -3.70 -8.79 9.19
C ALA A 193 -3.90 -8.61 10.71
N PHE A 194 -5.15 -8.52 11.16
CA PHE A 194 -5.46 -8.38 12.57
C PHE A 194 -5.23 -9.68 13.35
N ALA A 195 -5.66 -10.82 12.82
CA ALA A 195 -5.37 -12.13 13.42
C ALA A 195 -3.86 -12.36 13.59
N LYS A 196 -3.05 -11.90 12.62
CA LYS A 196 -1.60 -11.93 12.72
C LYS A 196 -1.06 -11.04 13.85
N ASN A 197 -1.55 -9.81 14.00
CA ASN A 197 -1.18 -8.95 15.14
C ASN A 197 -1.45 -9.64 16.49
N LEU A 198 -2.61 -10.29 16.63
CA LEU A 198 -2.97 -11.02 17.86
C LEU A 198 -2.07 -12.23 18.10
N SER A 199 -1.74 -12.97 17.03
CA SER A 199 -0.86 -14.14 17.11
C SER A 199 0.56 -13.77 17.54
N ASP A 200 1.12 -12.67 17.02
CA ASP A 200 2.48 -12.22 17.35
C ASP A 200 2.62 -11.80 18.81
N TRP A 201 1.51 -11.39 19.41
CA TRP A 201 1.44 -11.03 20.82
C TRP A 201 1.62 -12.23 21.77
N GLY A 202 1.56 -13.46 21.25
CA GLY A 202 1.93 -14.68 21.98
C GLY A 202 0.94 -15.13 23.06
N LYS A 203 -0.25 -14.52 23.12
CA LYS A 203 -1.36 -15.00 23.94
C LYS A 203 -2.11 -16.14 23.25
N PRO A 204 -2.78 -17.03 24.01
CA PRO A 204 -3.63 -18.07 23.44
C PRO A 204 -4.72 -17.46 22.54
N LEU A 205 -4.67 -17.78 21.24
CA LEU A 205 -5.59 -17.28 20.22
C LEU A 205 -6.48 -18.43 19.71
N TYR A 206 -7.79 -18.30 19.84
CA TYR A 206 -8.77 -19.19 19.21
C TYR A 206 -9.51 -18.44 18.11
N LEU A 207 -9.58 -19.04 16.93
CA LEU A 207 -10.29 -18.48 15.79
C LEU A 207 -11.72 -19.05 15.78
N ILE A 208 -12.72 -18.18 15.69
CA ILE A 208 -14.13 -18.55 15.59
C ILE A 208 -14.67 -18.02 14.28
N VAL A 209 -15.04 -18.94 13.39
CA VAL A 209 -15.83 -18.61 12.20
C VAL A 209 -17.30 -18.73 12.57
N ASN A 210 -17.93 -17.58 12.75
CA ASN A 210 -19.34 -17.46 13.12
C ASN A 210 -20.22 -17.41 11.86
N GLN A 211 -21.51 -17.65 12.05
CA GLN A 211 -22.52 -17.70 10.98
C GLN A 211 -22.32 -18.87 10.01
N ILE A 212 -21.90 -20.04 10.51
CA ILE A 212 -21.71 -21.26 9.70
C ILE A 212 -23.02 -21.77 9.08
N ASP A 213 -24.18 -21.29 9.53
CA ASP A 213 -25.48 -21.51 8.88
C ASP A 213 -25.55 -20.96 7.44
N LYS A 214 -24.61 -20.08 7.06
CA LYS A 214 -24.42 -19.62 5.69
C LYS A 214 -23.73 -20.66 4.79
N HIS A 215 -23.06 -21.66 5.36
CA HIS A 215 -22.32 -22.65 4.58
C HIS A 215 -23.26 -23.51 3.74
N ARG A 216 -22.97 -23.62 2.45
CA ARG A 216 -23.71 -24.46 1.51
C ARG A 216 -22.79 -25.55 0.97
N GLN A 217 -23.03 -26.78 1.41
CA GLN A 217 -22.26 -27.97 1.01
C GLN A 217 -22.27 -28.20 -0.52
N GLN A 218 -23.27 -27.66 -1.22
CA GLN A 218 -23.42 -27.73 -2.68
C GLN A 218 -22.47 -26.80 -3.43
N GLU A 219 -22.05 -25.69 -2.79
CA GLU A 219 -21.12 -24.71 -3.38
C GLU A 219 -19.67 -25.11 -3.11
N ILE A 220 -19.35 -25.39 -1.85
CA ILE A 220 -18.02 -25.83 -1.42
C ILE A 220 -18.17 -26.83 -0.28
N THR A 221 -17.36 -27.87 -0.26
CA THR A 221 -17.39 -28.82 0.86
C THR A 221 -16.75 -28.22 2.11
N ILE A 222 -17.26 -28.53 3.30
CA ILE A 222 -16.67 -28.02 4.55
C ILE A 222 -15.20 -28.42 4.73
N THR A 223 -14.79 -29.56 4.18
CA THR A 223 -13.40 -30.05 4.24
C THR A 223 -12.48 -29.15 3.42
N GLU A 224 -12.90 -28.84 2.19
CA GLU A 224 -12.17 -27.95 1.30
C GLU A 224 -12.12 -26.52 1.86
N TYR A 225 -13.23 -26.00 2.37
CA TYR A 225 -13.28 -24.68 3.01
C TYR A 225 -12.32 -24.58 4.20
N ARG A 226 -12.30 -25.58 5.10
CA ARG A 226 -11.36 -25.60 6.24
C ARG A 226 -9.90 -25.62 5.76
N GLN A 227 -9.58 -26.47 4.78
CA GLN A 227 -8.21 -26.57 4.26
C GLN A 227 -7.73 -25.26 3.63
N GLN A 228 -8.62 -24.54 2.93
CA GLN A 228 -8.32 -23.21 2.40
C GLN A 228 -8.06 -22.18 3.51
N LEU A 229 -8.87 -22.18 4.59
CA LEU A 229 -8.66 -21.30 5.74
C LEU A 229 -7.33 -21.57 6.44
N GLU A 230 -7.04 -22.84 6.73
CA GLU A 230 -5.77 -23.24 7.36
C GLU A 230 -4.58 -22.84 6.49
N SER A 231 -4.65 -23.09 5.18
CA SER A 231 -3.61 -22.68 4.23
C SER A 231 -3.42 -21.16 4.19
N ALA A 232 -4.49 -20.37 4.30
CA ALA A 232 -4.42 -18.91 4.37
C ALA A 232 -3.78 -18.43 5.68
N PHE A 233 -4.15 -19.02 6.81
CA PHE A 233 -3.56 -18.68 8.11
C PHE A 233 -2.07 -19.05 8.20
N ASP A 234 -1.70 -20.20 7.65
CA ASP A 234 -0.31 -20.66 7.56
C ASP A 234 0.53 -19.74 6.67
N ALA A 235 0.00 -19.32 5.50
CA ALA A 235 0.67 -18.39 4.60
C ALA A 235 0.96 -17.03 5.26
N TRP A 236 0.12 -16.61 6.21
CA TRP A 236 0.30 -15.40 7.00
C TRP A 236 1.08 -15.62 8.30
N GLY A 237 1.45 -16.86 8.63
CA GLY A 237 2.17 -17.22 9.85
C GLY A 237 1.35 -16.96 11.12
N ILE A 238 0.04 -17.18 11.07
CA ILE A 238 -0.89 -17.02 12.19
C ILE A 238 -0.91 -18.33 12.99
N GLN A 239 -0.45 -18.28 14.25
CA GLN A 239 -0.47 -19.41 15.16
C GLN A 239 -1.75 -19.37 16.00
N SER A 240 -2.70 -20.26 15.69
CA SER A 240 -3.92 -20.43 16.46
C SER A 240 -3.89 -21.71 17.31
N ALA A 241 -4.51 -21.66 18.48
CA ALA A 241 -4.70 -22.80 19.38
C ALA A 241 -5.87 -23.71 18.93
N GLY A 242 -6.76 -23.20 18.08
CA GLY A 242 -7.85 -23.95 17.50
C GLY A 242 -8.76 -23.08 16.63
N LEU A 243 -9.49 -23.73 15.72
CA LEU A 243 -10.49 -23.15 14.83
C LEU A 243 -11.85 -23.77 15.13
N LEU A 244 -12.85 -22.95 15.44
CA LEU A 244 -14.23 -23.38 15.69
C LEU A 244 -15.20 -22.76 14.68
N PHE A 245 -16.21 -23.52 14.29
CA PHE A 245 -17.34 -23.07 13.51
C PHE A 245 -18.57 -22.92 14.40
N THR A 246 -19.26 -21.77 14.35
CA THR A 246 -20.43 -21.52 15.20
C THR A 246 -21.58 -20.90 14.41
N SER A 247 -22.82 -21.15 14.86
CA SER A 247 -24.03 -20.43 14.44
C SER A 247 -24.87 -20.09 15.67
N LEU A 248 -25.23 -18.81 15.78
CA LEU A 248 -26.17 -18.32 16.80
C LEU A 248 -27.62 -18.34 16.32
N LYS A 249 -27.84 -18.48 15.00
CA LYS A 249 -29.16 -18.43 14.36
C LYS A 249 -29.80 -19.82 14.25
N VAL A 250 -29.00 -20.82 13.86
CA VAL A 250 -29.45 -22.21 13.69
C VAL A 250 -28.71 -23.09 14.70
N GLU A 251 -29.29 -23.24 15.89
CA GLU A 251 -28.65 -23.95 16.99
C GLU A 251 -28.35 -25.42 16.65
N GLU A 252 -29.29 -26.10 15.99
CA GLU A 252 -29.19 -27.52 15.60
C GLU A 252 -28.37 -27.75 14.30
N HIS A 253 -27.64 -26.75 13.80
CA HIS A 253 -26.87 -26.90 12.57
C HIS A 253 -25.74 -27.95 12.74
N PRO A 254 -25.57 -28.92 11.81
CA PRO A 254 -24.62 -30.03 11.99
C PRO A 254 -23.16 -29.63 12.21
N LEU A 255 -22.76 -28.48 11.64
CA LEU A 255 -21.41 -27.91 11.77
C LEU A 255 -21.25 -26.95 12.96
N ASN A 256 -22.32 -26.72 13.74
CA ASN A 256 -22.27 -25.79 14.85
C ASN A 256 -21.55 -26.40 16.04
N GLN A 257 -20.36 -25.88 16.35
CA GLN A 257 -19.52 -26.32 17.47
C GLN A 257 -19.79 -25.51 18.75
N TRP A 258 -21.02 -25.00 18.93
CA TRP A 258 -21.40 -24.20 20.12
C TRP A 258 -21.14 -24.95 21.44
N GLU A 259 -21.51 -26.22 21.53
CA GLU A 259 -21.24 -27.02 22.74
C GLU A 259 -19.74 -27.21 22.99
N GLU A 260 -18.93 -27.32 21.93
CA GLU A 260 -17.47 -27.43 22.06
C GLU A 260 -16.88 -26.11 22.56
N LEU A 261 -17.40 -24.96 22.12
CA LEU A 261 -17.01 -23.65 22.64
C LEU A 261 -17.35 -23.51 24.13
N LEU A 262 -18.53 -23.96 24.58
CA LEU A 262 -18.88 -23.95 26.01
C LEU A 262 -17.94 -24.85 26.83
N LYS A 263 -17.65 -26.06 26.34
CA LYS A 263 -16.69 -26.99 26.96
C LYS A 263 -15.27 -26.40 27.01
N LEU A 264 -14.86 -25.71 25.95
CA LEU A 264 -13.58 -25.03 25.85
C LEU A 264 -13.48 -23.91 26.88
N ILE A 265 -14.48 -23.03 26.97
CA ILE A 265 -14.52 -21.94 27.95
C ILE A 265 -14.45 -22.49 29.38
N ALA A 266 -15.27 -23.50 29.70
CA ALA A 266 -15.24 -24.14 31.03
C ALA A 266 -13.86 -24.73 31.34
N ALA A 267 -13.24 -25.44 30.39
CA ALA A 267 -11.91 -26.02 30.55
C ALA A 267 -10.80 -24.95 30.71
N LEU A 268 -10.94 -23.79 30.07
CA LEU A 268 -10.03 -22.66 30.24
C LEU A 268 -10.18 -22.03 31.63
N VAL A 269 -11.41 -21.84 32.12
CA VAL A 269 -11.69 -21.33 33.47
C VAL A 269 -11.17 -22.28 34.56
N ASP A 270 -11.30 -23.59 34.37
CA ASP A 270 -10.73 -24.59 35.28
C ASP A 270 -9.19 -24.54 35.36
N ARG A 271 -8.53 -24.12 34.27
CA ARG A 271 -7.06 -23.96 34.18
C ARG A 271 -6.59 -22.52 34.46
N ARG A 272 -7.43 -21.70 35.12
CA ARG A 272 -7.15 -20.28 35.32
C ARG A 272 -5.80 -19.98 35.95
N GLU A 273 -5.36 -20.75 36.95
CA GLU A 273 -4.11 -20.46 37.66
C GLU A 273 -2.88 -20.54 36.73
N GLU A 274 -2.83 -21.56 35.87
CA GLU A 274 -1.74 -21.72 34.89
C GLU A 274 -1.79 -20.63 33.80
N LEU A 275 -2.99 -20.34 33.28
CA LEU A 275 -3.20 -19.36 32.20
C LEU A 275 -2.98 -17.92 32.66
N LEU A 276 -3.44 -17.56 33.86
CA LEU A 276 -3.25 -16.24 34.47
C LEU A 276 -1.77 -16.01 34.76
N GLN A 277 -1.06 -16.99 35.32
CA GLN A 277 0.38 -16.87 35.57
C GLN A 277 1.20 -16.81 34.28
N TYR A 278 0.78 -17.52 33.22
CA TYR A 278 1.37 -17.40 31.88
C TYR A 278 1.13 -16.00 31.29
N SER A 279 -0.11 -15.53 31.30
CA SER A 279 -0.52 -14.24 30.75
C SER A 279 0.15 -13.06 31.46
N LEU A 280 0.16 -13.05 32.80
CA LEU A 280 0.87 -12.05 33.60
C LEU A 280 2.37 -12.04 33.29
N SER A 281 2.98 -13.23 33.16
CA SER A 281 4.39 -13.36 32.78
C SER A 281 4.64 -12.78 31.38
N ARG A 282 3.82 -13.13 30.38
CA ARG A 282 3.97 -12.62 29.00
C ARG A 282 3.73 -11.12 28.92
N SER A 283 2.65 -10.61 29.52
CA SER A 283 2.35 -9.18 29.54
C SER A 283 3.47 -8.37 30.20
N ALA A 284 4.01 -8.83 31.35
CA ALA A 284 5.10 -8.14 32.03
C ALA A 284 6.39 -8.12 31.19
N HIS A 285 6.76 -9.25 30.58
CA HIS A 285 7.93 -9.30 29.70
C HIS A 285 7.77 -8.44 28.46
N HIS A 286 6.60 -8.46 27.82
CA HIS A 286 6.34 -7.64 26.65
C HIS A 286 6.45 -6.15 26.98
N ILE A 287 5.84 -5.70 28.09
CA ILE A 287 5.96 -4.31 28.56
C ILE A 287 7.42 -3.95 28.83
N ALA A 288 8.18 -4.82 29.50
CA ALA A 288 9.59 -4.55 29.78
C ALA A 288 10.46 -4.53 28.51
N GLU A 289 10.24 -5.43 27.56
CA GLU A 289 10.90 -5.42 26.25
C GLU A 289 10.58 -4.11 25.51
N THR A 290 9.30 -3.71 25.43
CA THR A 290 8.89 -2.45 24.81
C THR A 290 9.55 -1.23 25.46
N LEU A 291 9.69 -1.19 26.79
CA LEU A 291 10.37 -0.09 27.49
C LEU A 291 11.88 -0.05 27.24
N VAL A 292 12.56 -1.21 27.22
CA VAL A 292 13.99 -1.27 26.91
C VAL A 292 14.24 -0.81 25.48
N THR A 293 13.42 -1.27 24.54
CA THR A 293 13.50 -0.84 23.14
C THR A 293 13.22 0.66 23.02
N ALA A 294 12.16 1.18 23.65
CA ALA A 294 11.83 2.60 23.62
C ALA A 294 12.95 3.49 24.19
N TYR A 295 13.60 3.08 25.28
CA TYR A 295 14.72 3.80 25.86
C TYR A 295 15.96 3.81 24.93
N ALA A 296 16.21 2.69 24.24
CA ALA A 296 17.27 2.61 23.25
C ALA A 296 16.97 3.49 22.02
N GLU A 297 15.70 3.56 21.62
CA GLU A 297 15.24 4.40 20.51
C GLU A 297 15.33 5.90 20.81
N GLU A 298 14.99 6.34 22.02
CA GLU A 298 15.12 7.76 22.42
C GLU A 298 16.58 8.25 22.29
N GLN A 299 17.55 7.34 22.47
CA GLN A 299 18.97 7.62 22.34
C GLN A 299 19.54 7.37 20.94
N SER A 300 18.71 6.99 19.96
CA SER A 300 19.15 6.56 18.63
C SER A 300 19.95 7.62 17.89
N GLU A 301 19.47 8.87 17.83
CA GLU A 301 20.16 9.98 17.17
C GLU A 301 21.53 10.26 17.81
N GLN A 302 21.57 10.29 19.15
CA GLN A 302 22.81 10.51 19.89
C GLN A 302 23.79 9.35 19.70
N ARG A 303 23.30 8.11 19.68
CA ARG A 303 24.11 6.90 19.40
C ARG A 303 24.68 6.92 17.98
N GLU A 304 23.91 7.34 16.99
CA GLU A 304 24.34 7.38 15.59
C GLU A 304 25.42 8.45 15.37
N GLN A 305 25.24 9.65 15.93
CA GLN A 305 26.28 10.70 15.92
C GLN A 305 27.58 10.22 16.57
N LEU A 306 27.51 9.59 17.75
CA LEU A 306 28.69 9.04 18.43
C LEU A 306 29.34 7.87 17.65
N LYS A 307 28.56 7.07 16.92
CA LYS A 307 29.07 6.00 16.05
C LYS A 307 29.83 6.54 14.83
N GLU A 308 29.35 7.62 14.22
CA GLU A 308 30.07 8.30 13.15
C GLU A 308 31.40 8.90 13.65
N GLU A 309 31.38 9.52 14.83
CA GLU A 309 32.57 10.12 15.45
C GLU A 309 33.63 9.08 15.86
N THR A 310 33.20 7.87 16.28
CA THR A 310 34.10 6.76 16.67
C THR A 310 34.67 6.01 15.48
N GLN A 311 34.08 6.12 14.29
CA GLN A 311 34.47 5.35 13.09
C GLN A 311 34.53 3.84 13.32
N GLY A 312 33.67 3.31 14.20
CA GLY A 312 33.59 1.87 14.51
C GLY A 312 34.72 1.31 15.38
N ALA A 313 35.51 2.15 16.05
CA ALA A 313 36.50 1.71 17.03
C ALA A 313 35.90 1.67 18.44
N ASP A 314 36.17 0.59 19.18
CA ASP A 314 35.71 0.43 20.56
C ASP A 314 36.63 1.18 21.55
N GLU A 315 36.16 1.37 22.79
CA GLU A 315 36.87 2.11 23.85
C GLU A 315 38.30 1.57 24.07
N ALA A 316 38.48 0.24 24.04
CA ALA A 316 39.76 -0.42 24.22
C ALA A 316 40.75 -0.12 23.07
N ASP A 317 40.26 -0.07 21.83
CA ASP A 317 41.07 0.20 20.64
C ASP A 317 41.56 1.65 20.64
N ALA A 318 40.69 2.59 21.01
CA ALA A 318 41.04 4.01 21.12
C ALA A 318 42.09 4.24 22.24
N GLN A 319 41.96 3.56 23.38
CA GLN A 319 42.93 3.64 24.48
C GLN A 319 44.27 2.99 24.12
N ALA A 320 44.25 1.85 23.40
CA ALA A 320 45.47 1.21 22.91
C ALA A 320 46.21 2.11 21.91
N ALA A 321 45.49 2.78 21.01
CA ALA A 321 46.06 3.73 20.05
C ALA A 321 46.67 4.97 20.74
N LEU A 322 46.01 5.51 21.77
CA LEU A 322 46.56 6.61 22.58
C LEU A 322 47.84 6.19 23.30
N LYS A 323 47.88 4.97 23.85
CA LYS A 323 49.08 4.43 24.51
C LYS A 323 50.23 4.21 23.53
N ALA A 324 49.95 3.71 22.32
CA ALA A 324 50.94 3.57 21.27
C ALA A 324 51.51 4.93 20.84
N LEU A 325 50.65 5.94 20.69
CA LEU A 325 51.05 7.30 20.32
C LEU A 325 51.88 7.99 21.40
N ALA A 326 51.58 7.77 22.69
CA ALA A 326 52.41 8.23 23.79
C ALA A 326 53.82 7.61 23.75
N GLY A 327 53.92 6.32 23.40
CA GLY A 327 55.20 5.65 23.16
C GLY A 327 55.99 6.24 21.98
N GLU A 328 55.31 6.61 20.89
CA GLU A 328 55.93 7.30 19.75
C GLU A 328 56.45 8.71 20.13
N GLN A 329 55.71 9.45 20.95
CA GLN A 329 56.13 10.76 21.45
C GLN A 329 57.38 10.66 22.33
N GLU A 330 57.43 9.66 23.22
CA GLU A 330 58.58 9.41 24.10
C GLU A 330 59.83 9.00 23.30
N ALA A 331 59.67 8.10 22.32
CA ALA A 331 60.75 7.70 21.42
C ALA A 331 61.28 8.89 20.58
N LEU A 332 60.39 9.75 20.08
CA LEU A 332 60.78 10.94 19.32
C LEU A 332 61.53 11.97 20.18
N ALA A 333 61.19 12.08 21.46
CA ALA A 333 61.88 12.96 22.41
C ALA A 333 63.29 12.44 22.79
N GLY A 334 63.46 11.12 22.87
CA GLY A 334 64.76 10.47 23.14
C GLY A 334 65.69 10.37 21.93
N LEU A 335 65.15 10.50 20.71
CA LEU A 335 65.87 10.29 19.44
C LEU A 335 67.21 11.03 19.32
N PRO A 336 67.38 12.32 19.72
CA PRO A 336 68.65 13.01 19.58
C PRO A 336 69.79 12.40 20.41
N GLU A 337 69.51 12.06 21.66
CA GLU A 337 70.52 11.49 22.58
C GLU A 337 70.83 10.03 22.20
N GLU A 338 69.81 9.24 21.86
CA GLU A 338 69.99 7.87 21.38
C GLU A 338 70.81 7.81 20.09
N SER A 339 70.52 8.70 19.14
CA SER A 339 71.25 8.80 17.87
C SER A 339 72.72 9.17 18.07
N ARG A 340 73.01 10.07 19.03
CA ARG A 340 74.36 10.47 19.39
C ARG A 340 75.14 9.31 20.01
N HIS A 341 74.50 8.57 20.91
CA HIS A 341 75.08 7.36 21.50
C HIS A 341 75.33 6.28 20.46
N HIS A 342 74.40 6.09 19.53
CA HIS A 342 74.54 5.12 18.44
C HIS A 342 75.72 5.46 17.51
N LEU A 343 75.86 6.72 17.09
CA LEU A 343 77.00 7.16 16.29
C LEU A 343 78.31 6.89 17.04
N ARG A 344 78.41 7.29 18.30
CA ARG A 344 79.60 7.07 19.12
C ARG A 344 79.98 5.59 19.22
N SER A 345 79.01 4.72 19.48
CA SER A 345 79.23 3.27 19.56
C SER A 345 79.68 2.67 18.22
N LYS A 346 79.05 3.10 17.11
CA LYS A 346 79.42 2.68 15.75
C LYS A 346 80.85 3.10 15.42
N LEU A 347 81.21 4.34 15.75
CA LEU A 347 82.57 4.87 15.58
C LEU A 347 83.60 4.13 16.44
N ASP A 348 83.27 3.82 17.70
CA ASP A 348 84.17 3.09 18.60
C ASP A 348 84.44 1.68 18.12
N THR A 349 83.42 1.00 17.62
CA THR A 349 83.55 -0.35 17.03
C THR A 349 84.41 -0.32 15.77
N LEU A 350 84.16 0.63 14.86
CA LEU A 350 84.92 0.78 13.62
C LEU A 350 86.39 1.08 13.92
N LEU A 351 86.68 2.13 14.67
CA LEU A 351 88.05 2.55 14.99
C LEU A 351 88.80 1.48 15.81
N GLY A 352 88.11 0.71 16.65
CA GLY A 352 88.70 -0.39 17.41
C GLY A 352 89.31 -1.48 16.52
N ASN A 353 88.64 -1.80 15.41
CA ASN A 353 89.01 -2.92 14.52
C ASN A 353 90.05 -2.56 13.44
N LEU A 354 90.33 -1.27 13.23
CA LEU A 354 91.28 -0.83 12.19
C LEU A 354 92.74 -1.09 12.56
N ASN A 355 93.51 -1.66 11.62
CA ASN A 355 94.95 -1.84 11.79
C ASN A 355 95.74 -0.81 10.99
N LEU A 356 96.00 0.35 11.60
CA LEU A 356 96.75 1.45 10.98
C LEU A 356 98.28 1.26 10.97
N MET A 357 98.77 0.16 11.53
CA MET A 357 100.20 -0.16 11.67
C MET A 357 100.51 -1.58 11.21
N PRO A 358 100.26 -1.93 9.92
CA PRO A 358 100.71 -3.18 9.32
C PRO A 358 102.25 -3.28 9.27
N ALA A 359 102.77 -4.46 8.94
CA ALA A 359 104.21 -4.76 9.06
C ALA A 359 105.10 -3.78 8.27
N ASP A 360 104.71 -3.44 7.05
CA ASP A 360 105.40 -2.50 6.15
C ASP A 360 105.44 -1.05 6.70
N VAL A 361 104.33 -0.58 7.28
CA VAL A 361 104.26 0.74 7.93
C VAL A 361 105.13 0.78 9.19
N ARG A 362 105.12 -0.30 10.00
CA ARG A 362 105.97 -0.40 11.21
C ARG A 362 107.45 -0.45 10.86
N GLU A 363 107.82 -1.16 9.80
CA GLU A 363 109.18 -1.20 9.28
C GLU A 363 109.64 0.18 8.78
N ALA A 364 108.78 0.90 8.04
CA ALA A 364 109.08 2.25 7.57
C ALA A 364 109.22 3.27 8.72
N ALA A 365 108.34 3.20 9.73
CA ALA A 365 108.43 3.98 10.96
C ALA A 365 109.74 3.67 11.73
N GLY A 366 110.06 2.38 11.87
CA GLY A 366 111.29 1.92 12.51
C GLY A 366 112.54 2.41 11.79
N ALA A 367 112.56 2.35 10.45
CA ALA A 367 113.66 2.85 9.63
C ALA A 367 113.85 4.37 9.79
N TYR A 368 112.78 5.14 9.96
CA TYR A 368 112.87 6.57 10.25
C TYR A 368 113.40 6.83 11.68
N VAL A 369 112.87 6.13 12.69
CA VAL A 369 113.34 6.26 14.09
C VAL A 369 114.83 5.90 14.22
N GLU A 370 115.29 4.85 13.53
CA GLU A 370 116.71 4.46 13.47
C GLU A 370 117.60 5.58 12.91
N SER A 371 117.11 6.30 11.91
CA SER A 371 117.86 7.40 11.28
C SER A 371 118.09 8.60 12.22
N LEU A 372 117.32 8.70 13.31
CA LEU A 372 117.42 9.75 14.33
C LEU A 372 118.36 9.38 15.50
N ALA A 373 118.90 8.16 15.55
CA ALA A 373 119.77 7.72 16.64
C ALA A 373 121.13 8.49 16.71
N PRO A 374 121.69 8.73 17.91
CA PRO A 374 123.00 9.32 18.07
C PRO A 374 124.09 8.36 17.55
N GLY A 375 124.66 8.64 16.36
CA GLY A 375 125.70 7.83 15.72
C GLY A 375 125.36 7.28 14.32
N PHE A 376 124.16 7.51 13.78
CA PHE A 376 123.73 6.97 12.48
C PHE A 376 124.62 7.40 11.30
N ARG A 377 125.29 6.42 10.64
CA ARG A 377 126.10 6.58 9.41
C ARG A 377 125.96 5.35 8.51
N ARG A 378 125.60 5.51 7.23
CA ARG A 378 125.64 4.41 6.24
C ARG A 378 126.98 4.41 5.50
N GLY A 379 127.91 3.56 5.94
CA GLY A 379 129.23 3.38 5.30
C GLY A 379 130.32 4.38 5.71
N LEU A 380 131.56 4.15 5.24
CA LEU A 380 132.79 4.82 5.71
C LEU A 380 132.97 6.31 5.28
N LEU A 381 132.10 6.87 4.41
CA LEU A 381 132.17 8.27 3.94
C LEU A 381 130.78 8.97 3.91
N PHE A 382 130.22 9.28 5.09
CA PHE A 382 128.87 9.85 5.25
C PHE A 382 128.90 11.29 5.82
N THR A 383 128.41 12.29 5.05
CA THR A 383 128.40 13.74 5.42
C THR A 383 127.06 14.18 6.05
N ALA A 384 127.06 15.27 6.82
CA ALA A 384 125.86 15.79 7.50
C ALA A 384 124.68 16.07 6.54
N GLY A 385 124.92 16.72 5.39
CA GLY A 385 123.86 16.98 4.40
C GLY A 385 123.33 15.72 3.65
N LYS A 386 124.10 14.62 3.61
CA LYS A 386 123.60 13.32 3.11
C LYS A 386 122.73 12.60 4.15
N ARG A 387 122.95 12.86 5.45
CA ARG A 387 122.14 12.34 6.55
C ARG A 387 120.74 12.95 6.55
N GLU A 388 120.63 14.27 6.41
CA GLU A 388 119.33 14.97 6.35
C GLU A 388 118.49 14.51 5.14
N LYS A 389 119.10 14.39 3.95
CA LYS A 389 118.40 13.88 2.76
C LYS A 389 117.90 12.44 2.92
N GLU A 390 118.64 11.57 3.61
CA GLU A 390 118.22 10.20 3.87
C GLU A 390 117.11 10.13 4.94
N GLN A 391 117.16 10.98 5.97
CA GLN A 391 116.10 11.13 6.97
C GLN A 391 114.80 11.61 6.32
N GLU A 392 114.88 12.62 5.45
CA GLU A 392 113.73 13.14 4.70
C GLU A 392 113.16 12.09 3.74
N LYS A 393 114.01 11.31 3.07
CA LYS A 393 113.58 10.20 2.20
C LYS A 393 112.85 9.10 2.98
N ARG A 394 113.34 8.71 4.17
CA ARG A 394 112.70 7.71 5.03
C ARG A 394 111.38 8.23 5.62
N LEU A 395 111.33 9.51 6.01
CA LEU A 395 110.10 10.17 6.47
C LEU A 395 109.05 10.24 5.36
N ALA A 396 109.45 10.56 4.13
CA ALA A 396 108.57 10.59 2.97
C ALA A 396 108.01 9.20 2.64
N ALA A 397 108.83 8.16 2.75
CA ALA A 397 108.39 6.77 2.57
C ALA A 397 107.40 6.32 3.65
N TRP A 398 107.69 6.62 4.92
CA TRP A 398 106.77 6.32 6.03
C TRP A 398 105.44 7.08 5.89
N HIS A 399 105.50 8.39 5.62
CA HIS A 399 104.31 9.21 5.36
C HIS A 399 103.48 8.64 4.20
N SER A 400 104.10 8.27 3.08
CA SER A 400 103.38 7.71 1.93
C SER A 400 102.63 6.42 2.27
N LEU A 401 103.25 5.51 3.04
CA LEU A 401 102.60 4.27 3.47
C LEU A 401 101.52 4.54 4.53
N GLN A 402 101.77 5.45 5.47
CA GLN A 402 100.81 5.82 6.51
C GLN A 402 99.57 6.51 5.90
N SER A 403 99.74 7.44 4.94
CA SER A 403 98.64 8.09 4.23
C SER A 403 97.83 7.09 3.41
N ARG A 404 98.47 6.08 2.79
CA ARG A 404 97.76 5.01 2.08
C ARG A 404 96.83 4.24 3.01
N GLU A 405 97.31 3.84 4.18
CA GLU A 405 96.48 3.09 5.14
C GLU A 405 95.38 3.97 5.76
N ILE A 406 95.65 5.26 5.99
CA ILE A 406 94.63 6.21 6.47
C ILE A 406 93.52 6.38 5.44
N SER A 407 93.85 6.66 4.18
CA SER A 407 92.81 6.87 3.16
C SER A 407 92.11 5.57 2.73
N GLY A 408 92.83 4.43 2.74
CA GLY A 408 92.27 3.13 2.39
C GLY A 408 91.42 2.49 3.48
N GLN A 409 91.80 2.61 4.76
CA GLN A 409 91.13 1.93 5.86
C GLN A 409 90.30 2.85 6.77
N LEU A 410 90.53 4.16 6.73
CA LEU A 410 89.94 5.08 7.71
C LEU A 410 89.03 6.14 7.06
N ASP A 411 89.53 6.93 6.10
CA ASP A 411 88.74 8.03 5.50
C ASP A 411 87.43 7.54 4.88
N TRP A 412 87.47 6.49 4.05
CA TRP A 412 86.28 5.96 3.37
C TRP A 412 85.30 5.28 4.33
N HIS A 413 85.78 4.43 5.23
CA HIS A 413 84.94 3.70 6.18
C HIS A 413 84.27 4.63 7.19
N LEU A 414 84.99 5.66 7.64
CA LEU A 414 84.46 6.66 8.57
C LEU A 414 83.41 7.54 7.90
N LEU A 415 83.66 7.96 6.66
CA LEU A 415 82.69 8.68 5.83
C LEU A 415 81.41 7.88 5.62
N GLN A 416 81.51 6.61 5.21
CA GLN A 416 80.36 5.74 5.02
C GLN A 416 79.59 5.53 6.32
N ALA A 417 80.28 5.35 7.44
CA ALA A 417 79.63 5.14 8.74
C ALA A 417 78.81 6.35 9.21
N VAL A 418 79.35 7.56 9.05
CA VAL A 418 78.63 8.81 9.37
C VAL A 418 77.52 9.07 8.35
N ARG A 419 77.75 8.78 7.07
CA ARG A 419 76.75 8.93 6.01
C ARG A 419 75.54 8.04 6.23
N GLU A 420 75.74 6.72 6.40
CA GLU A 420 74.65 5.77 6.67
C GLU A 420 73.85 6.16 7.92
N TRP A 421 74.53 6.64 8.96
CA TRP A 421 73.89 7.11 10.19
C TRP A 421 73.05 8.37 9.96
N ALA A 422 73.58 9.36 9.22
CA ALA A 422 72.90 10.61 8.93
C ALA A 422 71.77 10.47 7.90
N GLU A 423 71.92 9.61 6.89
CA GLU A 423 70.86 9.24 5.94
C GLU A 423 69.72 8.52 6.66
N GLY A 424 70.03 7.63 7.61
CA GLY A 424 69.03 6.98 8.48
C GLY A 424 68.24 7.95 9.37
N LEU A 425 68.72 9.19 9.54
CA LEU A 425 68.06 10.27 10.27
C LEU A 425 67.50 11.37 9.36
N GLU A 426 67.58 11.20 8.04
CA GLU A 426 67.14 12.19 7.03
C GLU A 426 67.83 13.57 7.15
N VAL A 427 69.05 13.63 7.71
CA VAL A 427 69.81 14.88 7.92
C VAL A 427 71.05 15.02 7.02
N TRP A 428 71.25 14.09 6.08
CA TRP A 428 72.36 14.15 5.12
C TRP A 428 72.05 15.12 3.97
N GLU A 429 72.97 16.04 3.69
CA GLU A 429 72.81 17.10 2.68
C GLU A 429 73.88 17.05 1.60
N ASP A 430 73.56 17.67 0.45
CA ASP A 430 74.51 17.92 -0.61
C ASP A 430 75.68 18.78 -0.10
N GLY A 431 76.89 18.22 -0.18
CA GLY A 431 78.13 18.84 0.32
C GLY A 431 78.53 18.48 1.76
N ALA A 432 77.72 17.69 2.50
CA ALA A 432 78.12 17.15 3.80
C ALA A 432 79.33 16.20 3.68
N GLU A 433 79.40 15.43 2.60
CA GLU A 433 80.53 14.54 2.29
C GLU A 433 81.85 15.31 2.18
N THR A 434 81.84 16.43 1.44
CA THR A 434 83.02 17.27 1.23
C THR A 434 83.48 17.89 2.54
N ARG A 435 82.56 18.46 3.33
CA ARG A 435 82.87 19.05 4.64
C ARG A 435 83.45 18.04 5.62
N LEU A 436 82.91 16.81 5.66
CA LEU A 436 83.42 15.76 6.53
C LEU A 436 84.86 15.36 6.13
N LYS A 437 85.14 15.21 4.84
CA LYS A 437 86.50 14.94 4.36
C LYS A 437 87.48 16.07 4.69
N GLU A 438 87.06 17.31 4.55
CA GLU A 438 87.88 18.49 4.89
C GLU A 438 88.14 18.61 6.40
N SER A 439 87.25 18.08 7.24
CA SER A 439 87.40 18.08 8.71
C SER A 439 88.41 17.05 9.23
N PHE A 440 88.82 16.10 8.40
CA PHE A 440 89.77 15.07 8.80
C PHE A 440 91.19 15.64 8.98
N PRO A 441 91.92 15.22 10.02
CA PRO A 441 93.23 15.78 10.33
C PRO A 441 94.25 15.40 9.24
N ALA A 442 94.95 16.40 8.71
CA ALA A 442 96.03 16.17 7.77
C ALA A 442 97.28 15.63 8.50
N VAL A 443 97.56 14.33 8.36
CA VAL A 443 98.77 13.70 8.90
C VAL A 443 99.95 14.08 8.02
N SER A 444 100.56 15.23 8.29
CA SER A 444 101.70 15.75 7.52
C SER A 444 103.03 15.08 7.90
N ARG A 445 104.04 15.27 7.05
CA ARG A 445 105.41 14.78 7.32
C ARG A 445 105.99 15.42 8.58
N GLU A 446 105.76 16.71 8.78
CA GLU A 446 106.22 17.43 9.98
C GLU A 446 105.53 16.89 11.24
N TRP A 447 104.23 16.58 11.16
CA TRP A 447 103.48 16.03 12.28
C TRP A 447 104.01 14.66 12.68
N LEU A 448 104.22 13.74 11.72
CA LEU A 448 104.78 12.41 11.97
C LEU A 448 106.19 12.47 12.59
N ALA A 449 107.03 13.40 12.11
CA ALA A 449 108.36 13.64 12.68
C ALA A 449 108.28 14.13 14.13
N GLY A 450 107.35 15.04 14.44
CA GLY A 450 107.15 15.59 15.77
C GLY A 450 106.62 14.58 16.82
N GLN A 451 106.04 13.46 16.39
CA GLN A 451 105.59 12.40 17.30
C GLN A 451 106.74 11.54 17.83
N VAL A 452 107.91 11.54 17.18
CA VAL A 452 109.06 10.73 17.59
C VAL A 452 109.82 11.43 18.72
N LYS A 453 109.79 10.86 19.92
CA LYS A 453 110.48 11.43 21.09
C LYS A 453 111.99 11.08 21.09
N PRO A 454 112.86 11.94 21.64
CA PRO A 454 114.28 11.63 21.81
C PRO A 454 114.44 10.38 22.71
N GLY A 455 115.17 9.36 22.25
CA GLY A 455 115.38 8.10 23.00
C GLY A 455 114.54 6.89 22.55
N THR A 456 113.74 7.02 21.48
CA THR A 456 112.95 5.90 20.91
C THR A 456 113.82 4.83 20.22
N ALA A 457 115.11 5.10 19.99
CA ALA A 457 116.04 4.17 19.35
C ALA A 457 116.73 3.28 20.41
N GLY A 458 116.33 2.00 20.51
CA GLY A 458 117.04 1.05 21.37
C GLY A 458 116.47 -0.36 21.56
N SER A 459 115.16 -0.61 21.36
CA SER A 459 114.59 -1.97 21.46
C SER A 459 113.30 -2.14 20.62
N GLY A 460 113.04 -3.36 20.14
CA GLY A 460 111.85 -3.67 19.34
C GLY A 460 110.52 -3.43 20.07
N GLU A 461 110.53 -3.49 21.40
CA GLU A 461 109.36 -3.25 22.24
C GLU A 461 108.99 -1.76 22.34
N ALA A 462 109.99 -0.86 22.36
CA ALA A 462 109.77 0.58 22.37
C ALA A 462 109.11 1.08 21.06
N LEU A 463 109.52 0.51 19.92
CA LEU A 463 108.92 0.82 18.61
C LEU A 463 107.46 0.36 18.53
N LEU A 464 107.14 -0.83 19.05
CA LEU A 464 105.76 -1.33 19.08
C LEU A 464 104.85 -0.46 19.95
N ASN A 465 105.34 0.01 21.11
CA ASN A 465 104.59 0.92 21.97
C ASN A 465 104.39 2.29 21.32
N PHE A 466 105.40 2.81 20.62
CA PHE A 466 105.27 4.03 19.81
C PHE A 466 104.22 3.88 18.70
N CYS A 467 104.29 2.81 17.89
CA CYS A 467 103.33 2.56 16.82
C CYS A 467 101.89 2.41 17.37
N ARG A 468 101.71 1.77 18.53
CA ARG A 468 100.40 1.68 19.21
C ARG A 468 99.91 3.05 19.67
N ALA A 469 100.77 3.85 20.30
CA ALA A 469 100.41 5.19 20.76
C ALA A 469 100.06 6.12 19.58
N LEU A 470 100.82 6.05 18.49
CA LEU A 470 100.59 6.83 17.28
C LEU A 470 99.29 6.41 16.59
N ALA A 471 99.02 5.11 16.45
CA ALA A 471 97.76 4.61 15.91
C ALA A 471 96.57 5.04 16.78
N ALA A 472 96.72 5.04 18.11
CA ALA A 472 95.69 5.51 19.03
C ALA A 472 95.43 7.02 18.89
N GLU A 473 96.49 7.82 18.71
CA GLU A 473 96.37 9.28 18.51
C GLU A 473 95.67 9.62 17.19
N ILE A 474 96.05 8.96 16.08
CA ILE A 474 95.38 9.16 14.77
C ILE A 474 93.90 8.79 14.89
N LYS A 475 93.58 7.62 15.46
CA LYS A 475 92.18 7.23 15.71
C LYS A 475 91.42 8.23 16.57
N ALA A 476 92.06 8.79 17.60
CA ALA A 476 91.43 9.75 18.51
C ALA A 476 91.11 11.10 17.84
N GLN A 477 91.96 11.57 16.93
CA GLN A 477 91.72 12.81 16.19
C GLN A 477 90.60 12.64 15.16
N TYR A 478 90.61 11.53 14.42
CA TYR A 478 89.53 11.21 13.49
C TYR A 478 88.18 10.96 14.19
N ARG A 479 88.20 10.33 15.37
CA ARG A 479 87.01 10.21 16.22
C ARG A 479 86.43 11.59 16.58
N ARG A 480 87.28 12.53 16.98
CA ARG A 480 86.87 13.90 17.33
C ARG A 480 86.27 14.62 16.13
N ALA A 481 86.89 14.52 14.95
CA ALA A 481 86.37 15.12 13.72
C ALA A 481 85.00 14.54 13.33
N ALA A 482 84.85 13.21 13.34
CA ALA A 482 83.59 12.55 13.01
C ALA A 482 82.47 12.86 14.00
N LEU A 483 82.77 12.91 15.31
CA LEU A 483 81.77 13.28 16.32
C LEU A 483 81.37 14.76 16.22
N ALA A 484 82.31 15.67 15.93
CA ALA A 484 82.01 17.08 15.74
C ALA A 484 81.11 17.31 14.51
N ALA A 485 81.39 16.62 13.40
CA ALA A 485 80.53 16.65 12.22
C ALA A 485 79.15 16.01 12.50
N GLY A 486 79.11 14.94 13.30
CA GLY A 486 77.87 14.33 13.78
C GLY A 486 77.04 15.30 14.63
N ASP A 487 77.66 16.05 15.53
CA ASP A 487 76.97 17.06 16.35
C ASP A 487 76.41 18.21 15.49
N GLU A 488 77.11 18.63 14.42
CA GLU A 488 76.61 19.63 13.46
C GLU A 488 75.39 19.14 12.67
N LEU A 489 75.39 17.86 12.27
CA LEU A 489 74.25 17.23 11.59
C LEU A 489 73.05 17.06 12.54
N LEU A 490 73.30 16.66 13.80
CA LEU A 490 72.25 16.54 14.82
C LEU A 490 71.61 17.89 15.17
N ALA A 491 72.34 19.01 15.04
CA ALA A 491 71.79 20.35 15.26
C ALA A 491 70.63 20.70 14.30
N LYS A 492 70.45 19.93 13.21
CA LYS A 492 69.37 20.09 12.23
C LYS A 492 68.16 19.20 12.48
N LEU A 493 68.26 18.27 13.41
CA LEU A 493 67.16 17.37 13.79
C LEU A 493 66.00 18.07 14.54
N PRO A 494 66.19 19.13 15.37
CA PRO A 494 65.11 19.81 16.08
C PRO A 494 63.94 20.31 15.23
N PRO A 495 64.10 20.97 14.07
CA PRO A 495 62.97 21.38 13.23
C PRO A 495 62.17 20.20 12.68
N LEU A 496 62.83 19.10 12.29
CA LEU A 496 62.16 17.87 11.83
C LEU A 496 61.38 17.19 12.96
N ILE A 497 61.97 17.15 14.17
CA ILE A 497 61.29 16.67 15.38
C ILE A 497 60.08 17.55 15.69
N ALA A 498 60.19 18.88 15.61
CA ALA A 498 59.08 19.78 15.88
C ALA A 498 57.92 19.61 14.88
N GLU A 499 58.22 19.34 13.61
CA GLU A 499 57.20 19.03 12.60
C GLU A 499 56.50 17.69 12.90
N ARG A 500 57.27 16.63 13.19
CA ARG A 500 56.73 15.32 13.57
C ARG A 500 55.92 15.40 14.87
N GLN A 501 56.35 16.19 15.85
CA GLN A 501 55.61 16.46 17.09
C GLN A 501 54.27 17.15 16.83
N ARG A 502 54.22 18.15 15.93
CA ARG A 502 52.94 18.79 15.54
C ARG A 502 52.00 17.82 14.85
N ALA A 503 52.53 16.90 14.03
CA ALA A 503 51.73 15.85 13.39
C ALA A 503 51.18 14.85 14.43
N LEU A 504 52.00 14.42 15.39
CA LEU A 504 51.59 13.56 16.50
C LEU A 504 50.54 14.24 17.39
N ALA A 505 50.70 15.53 17.73
CA ALA A 505 49.72 16.28 18.53
C ALA A 505 48.34 16.40 17.82
N ARG A 506 48.33 16.55 16.49
CA ARG A 506 47.07 16.53 15.70
C ARG A 506 46.40 15.17 15.74
N ARG A 507 47.18 14.09 15.63
CA ARG A 507 46.68 12.71 15.75
C ARG A 507 46.17 12.42 17.15
N GLU A 508 46.88 12.87 18.19
CA GLU A 508 46.47 12.76 19.59
C GLU A 508 45.13 13.46 19.83
N ALA A 509 44.97 14.70 19.38
CA ALA A 509 43.71 15.44 19.52
C ALA A 509 42.53 14.77 18.76
N ALA A 510 42.80 14.08 17.64
CA ALA A 510 41.79 13.29 16.94
C ALA A 510 41.43 12.00 17.70
N LEU A 511 42.42 11.28 18.22
CA LEU A 511 42.22 10.06 19.00
C LEU A 511 41.54 10.33 20.35
N LEU A 512 41.85 11.45 21.01
CA LEU A 512 41.17 11.86 22.25
C LEU A 512 39.69 12.13 22.03
N ARG A 513 39.33 12.79 20.91
CA ARG A 513 37.91 12.97 20.53
C ARG A 513 37.22 11.64 20.27
N ARG A 514 37.88 10.71 19.57
CA ARG A 514 37.34 9.35 19.36
C ARG A 514 37.17 8.58 20.67
N ALA A 515 38.14 8.67 21.58
CA ALA A 515 38.09 8.02 22.86
C ALA A 515 36.96 8.58 23.76
N ASP A 516 36.75 9.90 23.76
CA ASP A 516 35.62 10.52 24.47
C ASP A 516 34.28 10.09 23.87
N ALA A 517 34.16 10.07 22.54
CA ALA A 517 32.96 9.58 21.86
C ALA A 517 32.68 8.09 22.16
N ALA A 518 33.71 7.24 22.13
CA ALA A 518 33.61 5.82 22.46
C ALA A 518 33.22 5.59 23.94
N ALA A 519 33.80 6.36 24.87
CA ALA A 519 33.46 6.27 26.28
C ALA A 519 32.02 6.70 26.56
N ARG A 520 31.52 7.73 25.86
CA ARG A 520 30.11 8.16 25.94
C ARG A 520 29.17 7.12 25.34
N LEU A 521 29.52 6.54 24.19
CA LEU A 521 28.73 5.47 23.59
C LEU A 521 28.64 4.25 24.52
N ALA A 522 29.78 3.82 25.07
CA ALA A 522 29.84 2.75 26.06
C ALA A 522 29.07 3.09 27.35
N ALA A 523 28.98 4.37 27.74
CA ALA A 523 28.15 4.80 28.86
C ALA A 523 26.65 4.68 28.55
N LEU A 524 26.22 5.00 27.33
CA LEU A 524 24.83 4.79 26.88
C LEU A 524 24.49 3.30 26.82
N ASP A 525 25.41 2.45 26.37
CA ASP A 525 25.23 0.99 26.39
C ASP A 525 25.13 0.46 27.82
N ARG A 526 26.03 0.87 28.71
CA ARG A 526 25.94 0.51 30.15
C ARG A 526 24.65 0.99 30.81
N ALA A 527 24.15 2.16 30.43
CA ALA A 527 22.89 2.69 30.97
C ALA A 527 21.69 1.87 30.47
N ALA A 528 21.66 1.52 29.18
CA ALA A 528 20.63 0.65 28.60
C ALA A 528 20.67 -0.75 29.23
N ASP A 529 21.85 -1.34 29.36
CA ASP A 529 22.05 -2.65 30.00
C ASP A 529 21.67 -2.63 31.47
N ALA A 530 22.00 -1.56 32.21
CA ALA A 530 21.59 -1.39 33.60
C ALA A 530 20.06 -1.28 33.73
N ARG A 531 19.41 -0.58 32.81
CA ARG A 531 17.94 -0.45 32.77
C ARG A 531 17.28 -1.79 32.45
N ALA A 532 17.80 -2.52 31.47
CA ALA A 532 17.36 -3.87 31.11
C ALA A 532 17.58 -4.87 32.26
N ALA A 533 18.72 -4.80 32.94
CA ALA A 533 19.03 -5.65 34.09
C ALA A 533 18.11 -5.35 35.29
N ALA A 534 17.83 -4.07 35.56
CA ALA A 534 16.90 -3.65 36.60
C ALA A 534 15.48 -4.17 36.33
N LEU A 535 15.01 -4.09 35.07
CA LEU A 535 13.73 -4.66 34.67
C LEU A 535 13.73 -6.19 34.79
N SER A 536 14.73 -6.86 34.23
CA SER A 536 14.86 -8.32 34.25
C SER A 536 14.88 -8.90 35.68
N ALA A 537 15.49 -8.19 36.63
CA ALA A 537 15.50 -8.58 38.03
C ALA A 537 14.11 -8.54 38.71
N LEU A 538 13.20 -7.71 38.20
CA LEU A 538 11.83 -7.53 38.70
C LEU A 538 10.79 -8.32 37.89
N LEU A 539 11.18 -8.91 36.76
CA LEU A 539 10.25 -9.68 35.93
C LEU A 539 9.94 -11.04 36.58
N PRO A 540 8.67 -11.50 36.52
CA PRO A 540 8.34 -12.87 36.90
C PRO A 540 9.08 -13.86 36.00
N GLN A 541 9.33 -15.10 36.44
CA GLN A 541 9.97 -16.10 35.56
C GLN A 541 9.17 -16.30 34.27
N ARG A 542 9.85 -16.42 33.12
CA ARG A 542 9.20 -16.78 31.84
C ARG A 542 8.58 -18.16 31.97
N ARG A 543 7.27 -18.22 31.97
CA ARG A 543 6.54 -19.48 31.95
C ARG A 543 6.26 -19.86 30.50
N ALA A 544 6.66 -21.07 30.13
CA ALA A 544 6.18 -21.68 28.90
C ALA A 544 4.83 -22.34 29.20
N LEU A 545 3.89 -22.27 28.26
CA LEU A 545 2.72 -23.15 28.29
C LEU A 545 3.21 -24.58 28.12
N THR A 546 2.87 -25.45 29.07
CA THR A 546 3.16 -26.88 28.95
C THR A 546 2.50 -27.42 27.67
N PRO A 547 3.19 -28.20 26.81
CA PRO A 547 2.53 -28.82 25.66
C PRO A 547 1.28 -29.60 26.10
N GLY A 548 0.09 -29.20 25.62
CA GLY A 548 -1.21 -29.74 26.06
C GLY A 548 -1.94 -28.96 27.18
N ALA A 549 -1.38 -27.83 27.65
CA ALA A 549 -2.01 -26.93 28.63
C ALA A 549 -3.20 -26.13 28.05
N LEU A 550 -3.21 -25.87 26.75
CA LEU A 550 -4.40 -25.36 26.05
C LEU A 550 -5.29 -26.54 25.64
N PRO A 551 -6.61 -26.50 25.93
CA PRO A 551 -7.52 -27.53 25.45
C PRO A 551 -7.51 -27.55 23.92
N GLY A 552 -7.01 -28.63 23.33
CA GLY A 552 -7.03 -28.80 21.88
C GLY A 552 -8.47 -28.93 21.39
N VAL A 553 -8.84 -28.14 20.38
CA VAL A 553 -10.09 -28.35 19.64
C VAL A 553 -9.90 -29.61 18.81
N ARG A 554 -10.45 -30.74 19.25
CA ARG A 554 -10.40 -31.98 18.46
C ARG A 554 -11.17 -31.72 17.17
N ALA A 555 -10.55 -31.99 16.02
CA ALA A 555 -11.30 -32.18 14.79
C ALA A 555 -12.27 -33.33 15.04
N THR A 556 -13.55 -33.01 15.28
CA THR A 556 -14.59 -34.02 15.35
C THR A 556 -14.54 -34.77 14.02
N ALA A 557 -14.20 -36.06 14.10
CA ALA A 557 -14.39 -36.97 12.99
C ALA A 557 -15.87 -36.86 12.62
N ASN A 558 -16.12 -36.36 11.42
CA ASN A 558 -17.42 -36.09 10.84
C ASN A 558 -18.47 -37.04 11.41
N ALA A 559 -19.50 -36.51 12.06
CA ALA A 559 -20.78 -37.18 12.03
C ALA A 559 -21.07 -37.35 10.54
N ALA A 560 -20.95 -38.58 10.05
CA ALA A 560 -21.27 -38.93 8.70
C ALA A 560 -22.74 -38.57 8.49
N VAL A 561 -22.99 -37.34 8.05
CA VAL A 561 -24.07 -37.11 7.09
C VAL A 561 -23.77 -38.15 6.01
N PRO A 562 -24.68 -39.08 5.72
CA PRO A 562 -24.43 -40.06 4.69
C PRO A 562 -23.90 -39.30 3.48
N GLU A 563 -22.77 -39.75 2.92
CA GLU A 563 -22.38 -39.40 1.56
C GLU A 563 -23.56 -39.82 0.68
N ALA A 564 -24.57 -38.95 0.59
CA ALA A 564 -25.29 -38.78 -0.62
C ALA A 564 -24.17 -38.36 -1.57
N ALA A 565 -23.73 -39.34 -2.38
CA ALA A 565 -22.87 -39.09 -3.53
C ALA A 565 -23.29 -37.74 -4.11
N PRO A 566 -22.35 -36.84 -4.44
CA PRO A 566 -22.70 -35.57 -5.05
C PRO A 566 -23.68 -35.92 -6.14
N ARG A 567 -24.95 -35.53 -5.94
CA ARG A 567 -25.89 -35.61 -7.03
C ARG A 567 -25.27 -34.63 -7.99
N GLU A 568 -24.52 -35.14 -8.97
CA GLU A 568 -24.48 -34.51 -10.27
C GLU A 568 -25.92 -34.04 -10.47
N ALA A 569 -26.09 -32.72 -10.50
CA ALA A 569 -27.34 -32.15 -10.92
C ALA A 569 -27.48 -32.62 -12.37
N GLN A 570 -27.96 -33.84 -12.55
CA GLN A 570 -28.35 -34.35 -13.83
C GLN A 570 -29.37 -33.32 -14.28
N PRO A 571 -29.12 -32.61 -15.39
CA PRO A 571 -30.14 -31.77 -15.94
C PRO A 571 -31.33 -32.70 -16.10
N GLN A 572 -32.44 -32.39 -15.43
CA GLN A 572 -33.69 -33.01 -15.84
C GLN A 572 -33.79 -32.63 -17.32
N ARG A 573 -33.46 -33.56 -18.21
CA ARG A 573 -33.85 -33.51 -19.61
C ARG A 573 -35.36 -33.51 -19.58
N ARG A 574 -35.96 -32.33 -19.39
CA ARG A 574 -37.30 -32.07 -19.86
C ARG A 574 -37.21 -32.21 -21.36
N ALA A 575 -37.71 -33.35 -21.83
CA ALA A 575 -38.07 -33.51 -23.22
C ALA A 575 -38.94 -32.30 -23.61
N ALA A 576 -38.46 -31.48 -24.54
CA ALA A 576 -39.20 -30.50 -25.35
C ALA A 576 -40.61 -30.12 -24.82
N ALA A 577 -40.68 -29.47 -23.66
CA ALA A 577 -41.95 -29.10 -23.04
C ALA A 577 -41.92 -27.65 -22.56
N GLY A 578 -42.40 -26.75 -23.42
CA GLY A 578 -42.97 -25.42 -23.12
C GLY A 578 -42.11 -24.40 -22.35
N PRO A 579 -42.46 -23.10 -22.39
CA PRO A 579 -41.75 -22.09 -21.62
C PRO A 579 -41.85 -22.39 -20.11
N SER A 580 -40.76 -22.17 -19.38
CA SER A 580 -40.69 -22.25 -17.92
C SER A 580 -41.75 -21.32 -17.32
N THR A 581 -42.81 -21.89 -16.75
CA THR A 581 -43.85 -21.14 -16.05
C THR A 581 -43.48 -21.08 -14.57
N ALA A 582 -42.82 -20.00 -14.18
CA ALA A 582 -42.84 -19.57 -12.79
C ALA A 582 -44.32 -19.44 -12.34
N PRO A 583 -44.67 -19.77 -11.08
CA PRO A 583 -46.06 -19.68 -10.64
C PRO A 583 -46.60 -18.24 -10.77
N ASP A 584 -47.88 -18.08 -11.12
CA ASP A 584 -48.52 -16.77 -11.42
C ASP A 584 -48.29 -15.69 -10.35
N TRP A 585 -48.11 -16.06 -9.08
CA TRP A 585 -47.85 -15.13 -7.98
C TRP A 585 -46.38 -14.66 -7.89
N ALA A 586 -45.44 -15.38 -8.51
CA ALA A 586 -44.03 -14.99 -8.65
C ALA A 586 -43.77 -14.27 -9.98
N ALA A 587 -44.69 -14.39 -10.94
CA ALA A 587 -44.67 -13.70 -12.23
C ALA A 587 -45.59 -12.45 -12.27
N ALA A 588 -46.27 -12.14 -11.17
CA ALA A 588 -47.15 -11.00 -11.00
C ALA A 588 -46.32 -9.70 -11.05
N GLY A 589 -46.11 -9.19 -12.26
CA GLY A 589 -45.27 -8.01 -12.50
C GLY A 589 -44.63 -7.96 -13.88
N SER A 590 -44.90 -8.89 -14.80
CA SER A 590 -44.23 -8.87 -16.11
C SER A 590 -44.40 -7.51 -16.83
N PRO A 591 -43.30 -6.84 -17.25
CA PRO A 591 -43.32 -5.59 -18.04
C PRO A 591 -43.97 -5.72 -19.44
N ALA A 592 -44.54 -6.88 -19.77
CA ALA A 592 -45.14 -7.21 -21.07
C ALA A 592 -46.14 -6.16 -21.57
N GLY A 593 -46.83 -5.45 -20.66
CA GLY A 593 -47.71 -4.33 -21.01
C GLY A 593 -46.97 -3.14 -21.66
N GLY A 594 -45.80 -2.77 -21.11
CA GLY A 594 -44.94 -1.71 -21.66
C GLY A 594 -44.38 -2.07 -23.03
N ARG A 595 -43.91 -3.32 -23.21
CA ARG A 595 -43.38 -3.80 -24.50
C ARG A 595 -44.45 -3.85 -25.59
N ARG A 596 -45.69 -4.25 -25.26
CA ARG A 596 -46.83 -4.17 -26.20
C ARG A 596 -47.16 -2.73 -26.59
N ARG A 597 -47.07 -1.78 -25.66
CA ARG A 597 -47.27 -0.35 -25.93
C ARG A 597 -46.18 0.19 -26.85
N LEU A 598 -44.91 -0.15 -26.60
CA LEU A 598 -43.79 0.23 -27.45
C LEU A 598 -43.85 -0.39 -28.84
N GLY A 599 -44.23 -1.68 -28.95
CA GLY A 599 -44.45 -2.32 -30.26
C GLY A 599 -45.58 -1.66 -31.07
N LYS A 600 -46.67 -1.27 -30.41
CA LYS A 600 -47.74 -0.47 -31.06
C LYS A 600 -47.25 0.91 -31.47
N ALA A 601 -46.49 1.58 -30.63
CA ALA A 601 -45.90 2.89 -30.93
C ALA A 601 -44.91 2.84 -32.09
N ALA A 602 -44.07 1.81 -32.16
CA ALA A 602 -43.19 1.56 -33.29
C ALA A 602 -43.99 1.36 -34.59
N ALA A 603 -45.08 0.59 -34.55
CA ALA A 603 -45.95 0.41 -35.71
C ALA A 603 -46.64 1.73 -36.15
N VAL A 604 -47.00 2.61 -35.22
CA VAL A 604 -47.57 3.94 -35.54
C VAL A 604 -46.50 4.85 -36.16
N LEU A 605 -45.27 4.83 -35.66
CA LEU A 605 -44.14 5.55 -36.27
C LEU A 605 -43.81 5.03 -37.67
N ASP A 606 -43.80 3.70 -37.87
CA ASP A 606 -43.62 3.09 -39.19
C ASP A 606 -44.75 3.47 -40.15
N ALA A 607 -46.00 3.50 -39.68
CA ALA A 607 -47.12 3.96 -40.49
C ALA A 607 -47.01 5.44 -40.88
N ALA A 608 -46.53 6.29 -39.97
CA ALA A 608 -46.24 7.69 -40.26
C ALA A 608 -45.07 7.83 -41.25
N ALA A 609 -44.02 7.02 -41.12
CA ALA A 609 -42.90 6.99 -42.06
C ALA A 609 -43.32 6.50 -43.46
N GLU A 610 -44.17 5.48 -43.55
CA GLU A 610 -44.74 4.98 -44.81
C GLU A 610 -45.60 6.04 -45.51
N LEU A 611 -46.42 6.77 -44.76
CA LEU A 611 -47.24 7.88 -45.29
C LEU A 611 -46.39 8.93 -46.00
N LEU A 612 -45.19 9.20 -45.48
CA LEU A 612 -44.29 10.24 -45.95
C LEU A 612 -43.27 9.75 -46.99
N ARG A 613 -43.13 8.42 -47.17
CA ARG A 613 -42.11 7.84 -48.05
C ARG A 613 -42.24 8.26 -49.52
N GLY A 614 -43.47 8.59 -49.95
CA GLY A 614 -43.76 9.07 -51.30
C GLY A 614 -43.54 10.58 -51.51
N GLU A 615 -43.25 11.33 -50.45
CA GLU A 615 -43.19 12.80 -50.46
C GLU A 615 -41.73 13.28 -50.37
N PRO A 616 -41.12 13.78 -51.47
CA PRO A 616 -39.73 14.24 -51.46
C PRO A 616 -39.46 15.33 -50.42
N ALA A 617 -40.43 16.23 -50.23
CA ALA A 617 -40.42 17.32 -49.25
C ALA A 617 -40.39 16.88 -47.77
N MET A 618 -40.52 15.57 -47.49
CA MET A 618 -40.58 14.98 -46.15
C MET A 618 -39.66 13.76 -46.00
N ALA A 619 -38.71 13.57 -46.92
CA ALA A 619 -37.92 12.35 -46.97
C ALA A 619 -37.07 12.12 -45.70
N SER A 620 -36.52 13.18 -45.10
CA SER A 620 -35.77 13.13 -43.84
C SER A 620 -36.66 12.81 -42.64
N ALA A 621 -37.84 13.43 -42.57
CA ALA A 621 -38.86 13.10 -41.57
C ALA A 621 -39.26 11.61 -41.63
N ALA A 622 -39.47 11.08 -42.84
CA ALA A 622 -39.78 9.66 -43.04
C ALA A 622 -38.65 8.73 -42.56
N ARG A 623 -37.39 9.05 -42.89
CA ARG A 623 -36.21 8.29 -42.43
C ARG A 623 -36.05 8.33 -40.90
N SER A 624 -36.22 9.51 -40.30
CA SER A 624 -36.13 9.69 -38.85
C SER A 624 -37.19 8.88 -38.11
N LEU A 625 -38.46 8.96 -38.54
CA LEU A 625 -39.55 8.19 -37.95
C LEU A 625 -39.31 6.67 -38.07
N ALA A 626 -38.82 6.19 -39.21
CA ALA A 626 -38.49 4.77 -39.41
C ALA A 626 -37.31 4.30 -38.54
N ALA A 627 -36.24 5.10 -38.42
CA ALA A 627 -35.10 4.79 -37.55
C ALA A 627 -35.52 4.74 -36.06
N ARG A 628 -36.41 5.66 -35.65
CA ARG A 628 -36.97 5.69 -34.30
C ARG A 628 -37.90 4.50 -34.05
N ALA A 629 -38.71 4.10 -35.04
CA ALA A 629 -39.55 2.92 -34.99
C ALA A 629 -38.71 1.64 -34.76
N GLN A 630 -37.60 1.47 -35.50
CA GLN A 630 -36.70 0.34 -35.33
C GLN A 630 -36.07 0.28 -33.94
N THR A 631 -35.60 1.42 -33.42
CA THR A 631 -35.02 1.51 -32.06
C THR A 631 -36.05 1.13 -30.98
N ILE A 632 -37.29 1.64 -31.10
CA ILE A 632 -38.37 1.33 -30.16
C ILE A 632 -38.82 -0.13 -30.28
N ALA A 633 -38.83 -0.70 -31.48
CA ALA A 633 -39.19 -2.10 -31.73
C ALA A 633 -38.18 -3.09 -31.15
N ALA A 634 -36.88 -2.75 -31.18
CA ALA A 634 -35.83 -3.56 -30.57
C ALA A 634 -36.01 -3.70 -29.05
N GLY A 635 -36.46 -2.63 -28.37
CA GLY A 635 -37.06 -2.69 -27.03
C GLY A 635 -36.22 -3.39 -25.96
N ARG A 636 -34.89 -3.23 -26.00
CA ARG A 636 -33.97 -3.78 -25.00
C ARG A 636 -33.76 -2.77 -23.87
N PHE A 637 -33.96 -3.22 -22.63
CA PHE A 637 -33.76 -2.44 -21.42
C PHE A 637 -32.58 -2.98 -20.63
N THR A 638 -31.53 -2.21 -20.47
CA THR A 638 -30.32 -2.65 -19.78
C THR A 638 -30.44 -2.40 -18.28
N LEU A 639 -30.48 -3.49 -17.50
CA LEU A 639 -30.43 -3.48 -16.04
C LEU A 639 -29.04 -3.92 -15.57
N ALA A 640 -28.25 -2.98 -15.04
CA ALA A 640 -26.88 -3.27 -14.60
C ALA A 640 -26.79 -3.46 -13.08
N LEU A 641 -26.12 -4.54 -12.64
CA LEU A 641 -25.91 -4.88 -11.24
C LEU A 641 -24.51 -4.43 -10.80
N PHE A 642 -24.43 -3.66 -9.72
CA PHE A 642 -23.20 -3.16 -9.11
C PHE A 642 -23.15 -3.47 -7.61
N GLY A 643 -21.96 -3.45 -7.02
CA GLY A 643 -21.76 -3.68 -5.59
C GLY A 643 -20.41 -4.33 -5.27
N ALA A 644 -19.94 -4.21 -4.04
CA ALA A 644 -18.70 -4.83 -3.58
C ALA A 644 -18.67 -6.36 -3.80
N PHE A 645 -17.48 -6.93 -3.69
CA PHE A 645 -17.31 -8.38 -3.70
C PHE A 645 -18.10 -9.03 -2.54
N SER A 646 -18.69 -10.21 -2.77
CA SER A 646 -19.57 -10.90 -1.80
C SER A 646 -20.82 -10.12 -1.34
N ALA A 647 -21.21 -9.05 -2.05
CA ALA A 647 -22.47 -8.34 -1.77
C ALA A 647 -23.73 -9.16 -2.13
N GLY A 648 -23.56 -10.28 -2.84
CA GLY A 648 -24.65 -11.15 -3.29
C GLY A 648 -25.30 -10.72 -4.61
N LYS A 649 -24.52 -10.12 -5.53
CA LYS A 649 -24.96 -9.72 -6.88
C LYS A 649 -25.50 -10.90 -7.70
N SER A 650 -24.70 -11.95 -7.85
CA SER A 650 -25.08 -13.14 -8.63
C SER A 650 -26.24 -13.90 -7.96
N SER A 651 -26.30 -13.94 -6.62
CA SER A 651 -27.46 -14.49 -5.90
C SER A 651 -28.73 -13.66 -6.14
N PHE A 652 -28.62 -12.33 -6.18
CA PHE A 652 -29.72 -11.43 -6.52
C PHE A 652 -30.17 -11.60 -7.98
N ALA A 653 -29.23 -11.73 -8.91
CA ALA A 653 -29.51 -12.06 -10.31
C ALA A 653 -30.26 -13.39 -10.43
N ASN A 654 -29.80 -14.47 -9.78
CA ASN A 654 -30.50 -15.76 -9.78
C ASN A 654 -31.91 -15.66 -9.20
N ALA A 655 -32.08 -14.93 -8.09
CA ALA A 655 -33.40 -14.67 -7.53
C ALA A 655 -34.33 -13.91 -8.51
N LEU A 656 -33.77 -12.98 -9.30
CA LEU A 656 -34.51 -12.22 -10.32
C LEU A 656 -34.88 -13.09 -11.54
N LEU A 657 -33.95 -13.93 -12.00
CA LEU A 657 -34.19 -14.92 -13.07
C LEU A 657 -35.19 -15.99 -12.65
N GLY A 658 -35.26 -16.29 -11.34
CA GLY A 658 -36.12 -17.29 -10.73
C GLY A 658 -35.52 -18.70 -10.67
N GLU A 659 -34.33 -18.87 -11.21
CA GLU A 659 -33.59 -20.13 -11.25
C GLU A 659 -32.10 -19.86 -10.91
N ASP A 660 -31.40 -20.89 -10.45
CA ASP A 660 -29.97 -20.80 -10.16
C ASP A 660 -29.19 -20.90 -11.46
N VAL A 661 -28.80 -19.78 -12.07
CA VAL A 661 -28.21 -19.68 -13.42
C VAL A 661 -26.72 -19.32 -13.36
N LEU A 662 -26.40 -18.24 -12.66
CA LEU A 662 -25.04 -17.75 -12.44
C LEU A 662 -24.38 -18.48 -11.28
N PRO A 663 -23.08 -18.81 -11.35
CA PRO A 663 -22.37 -19.38 -10.21
C PRO A 663 -22.33 -18.38 -9.04
N VAL A 664 -22.59 -18.87 -7.83
CA VAL A 664 -22.42 -18.11 -6.58
C VAL A 664 -21.14 -18.62 -5.93
N SER A 665 -20.11 -17.78 -5.86
CA SER A 665 -18.84 -18.13 -5.19
C SER A 665 -18.49 -17.08 -4.14
N PRO A 666 -18.01 -17.48 -2.94
CA PRO A 666 -17.45 -16.58 -1.95
C PRO A 666 -16.01 -16.14 -2.28
N HIS A 667 -15.42 -16.61 -3.39
CA HIS A 667 -14.12 -16.21 -3.90
C HIS A 667 -14.22 -15.21 -5.07
N PRO A 668 -13.22 -14.35 -5.31
CA PRO A 668 -13.23 -13.40 -6.42
C PRO A 668 -13.37 -14.16 -7.74
N ALA A 669 -14.59 -14.23 -8.29
CA ALA A 669 -14.92 -15.08 -9.44
C ALA A 669 -15.64 -14.33 -10.56
N THR A 670 -15.66 -13.00 -10.54
CA THR A 670 -16.30 -12.18 -11.59
C THR A 670 -15.25 -11.26 -12.20
N ALA A 671 -14.27 -11.87 -12.87
CA ALA A 671 -13.24 -11.17 -13.65
C ALA A 671 -13.75 -10.71 -15.03
N ALA A 672 -14.91 -11.18 -15.49
CA ALA A 672 -15.49 -10.84 -16.79
C ALA A 672 -16.90 -10.24 -16.64
N VAL A 673 -17.29 -9.37 -17.57
CA VAL A 673 -18.66 -8.85 -17.63
C VAL A 673 -19.59 -9.95 -18.16
N GLY A 674 -20.70 -10.19 -17.47
CA GLY A 674 -21.73 -11.13 -17.90
C GLY A 674 -23.01 -10.45 -18.33
N ARG A 675 -23.49 -10.72 -19.54
CA ARG A 675 -24.80 -10.28 -20.03
C ARG A 675 -25.74 -11.47 -20.12
N ILE A 676 -26.98 -11.29 -19.68
CA ILE A 676 -28.05 -12.26 -19.83
C ILE A 676 -29.12 -11.68 -20.74
N LEU A 677 -29.34 -12.35 -21.87
CA LEU A 677 -30.14 -11.88 -22.99
C LEU A 677 -31.27 -12.87 -23.28
N ALA A 678 -32.34 -12.40 -23.92
CA ALA A 678 -33.35 -13.30 -24.48
C ALA A 678 -32.75 -14.08 -25.67
N PRO A 679 -33.13 -15.36 -25.88
CA PRO A 679 -32.72 -16.08 -27.08
C PRO A 679 -33.18 -15.36 -28.35
N GLU A 680 -32.26 -15.10 -29.27
CA GLU A 680 -32.50 -14.39 -30.52
C GLU A 680 -31.67 -15.01 -31.67
N GLY A 681 -32.24 -15.04 -32.88
CA GLY A 681 -31.56 -15.55 -34.07
C GLY A 681 -31.21 -17.04 -33.97
N GLU A 682 -29.92 -17.37 -34.02
CA GLU A 682 -29.40 -18.75 -33.96
C GLU A 682 -29.18 -19.26 -32.54
N TYR A 683 -29.17 -18.38 -31.54
CA TYR A 683 -28.87 -18.72 -30.14
C TYR A 683 -30.12 -19.17 -29.39
N ARG A 684 -30.02 -20.31 -28.69
CA ARG A 684 -31.13 -20.95 -27.97
C ARG A 684 -30.99 -20.74 -26.46
N HIS A 685 -32.04 -21.08 -25.72
CA HIS A 685 -31.99 -21.10 -24.25
C HIS A 685 -30.84 -22.00 -23.75
N GLY A 686 -29.95 -21.42 -22.95
CA GLY A 686 -28.80 -22.10 -22.35
C GLY A 686 -27.51 -22.00 -23.18
N ASP A 687 -27.52 -21.35 -24.34
CA ASP A 687 -26.32 -21.07 -25.11
C ASP A 687 -25.58 -19.86 -24.51
N ALA A 688 -24.26 -19.96 -24.37
CA ALA A 688 -23.41 -18.86 -23.91
C ALA A 688 -22.32 -18.55 -24.94
N LEU A 689 -22.21 -17.29 -25.35
CA LEU A 689 -21.12 -16.80 -26.19
C LEU A 689 -20.00 -16.26 -25.28
N ILE A 690 -18.83 -16.88 -25.36
CA ILE A 690 -17.64 -16.52 -24.59
C ILE A 690 -16.66 -15.79 -25.51
N THR A 691 -16.39 -14.53 -25.18
CA THR A 691 -15.39 -13.71 -25.86
C THR A 691 -14.10 -13.75 -25.05
N MET A 692 -13.04 -14.31 -25.64
CA MET A 692 -11.73 -14.44 -25.00
C MET A 692 -10.92 -13.15 -25.19
N LYS A 693 -10.16 -12.74 -24.15
CA LYS A 693 -9.23 -11.60 -24.27
C LYS A 693 -8.25 -11.81 -25.42
N SER A 694 -7.82 -10.72 -26.05
CA SER A 694 -6.69 -10.76 -26.99
C SER A 694 -5.37 -11.05 -26.26
N GLN A 695 -4.37 -11.54 -27.00
CA GLN A 695 -3.03 -11.76 -26.42
C GLN A 695 -2.42 -10.48 -25.84
N GLN A 696 -2.68 -9.32 -26.45
CA GLN A 696 -2.15 -8.05 -25.98
C GLN A 696 -2.83 -7.61 -24.68
N GLU A 697 -4.17 -7.69 -24.62
CA GLU A 697 -4.92 -7.32 -23.41
C GLU A 697 -4.48 -8.16 -22.20
N PHE A 698 -4.37 -9.47 -22.38
CA PHE A 698 -3.93 -10.34 -21.29
C PHE A 698 -2.46 -10.07 -20.90
N TRP A 699 -1.59 -9.81 -21.86
CA TRP A 699 -0.20 -9.48 -21.57
C TRP A 699 -0.07 -8.20 -20.76
N ASP A 700 -0.89 -7.20 -21.05
CA ASP A 700 -0.91 -5.96 -20.28
C ASP A 700 -1.36 -6.20 -18.83
N ASP A 701 -2.30 -7.13 -18.59
CA ASP A 701 -2.73 -7.52 -17.23
C ASP A 701 -1.57 -8.16 -16.43
N ILE A 702 -0.74 -8.97 -17.08
CA ILE A 702 0.48 -9.54 -16.50
C ILE A 702 1.48 -8.44 -16.15
N VAL A 703 1.75 -7.52 -17.09
CA VAL A 703 2.67 -6.39 -16.88
C VAL A 703 2.20 -5.52 -15.71
N HIS A 704 0.90 -5.24 -15.63
CA HIS A 704 0.32 -4.48 -14.53
C HIS A 704 0.53 -5.17 -13.19
N SER A 705 0.22 -6.47 -13.09
CA SER A 705 0.38 -7.24 -11.85
C SER A 705 1.84 -7.37 -11.42
N PHE A 706 2.77 -7.55 -12.36
CA PHE A 706 4.21 -7.54 -12.07
C PHE A 706 4.68 -6.19 -11.54
N HIS A 707 4.20 -5.09 -12.12
CA HIS A 707 4.52 -3.74 -11.66
C HIS A 707 4.02 -3.49 -10.23
N VAL A 708 2.78 -3.90 -9.91
CA VAL A 708 2.23 -3.79 -8.54
C VAL A 708 3.05 -4.61 -7.54
N LEU A 709 3.50 -5.80 -7.94
CA LEU A 709 4.35 -6.68 -7.13
C LEU A 709 5.83 -6.26 -7.12
N GLN A 710 6.20 -5.17 -7.79
CA GLN A 710 7.57 -4.66 -7.88
C GLN A 710 8.55 -5.68 -8.47
N LEU A 711 8.04 -6.55 -9.34
CA LEU A 711 8.83 -7.53 -10.04
C LEU A 711 9.49 -6.87 -11.27
N PRO A 712 10.63 -7.40 -11.75
CA PRO A 712 11.19 -7.00 -13.04
C PRO A 712 10.16 -7.14 -14.15
N VAL A 713 10.31 -6.36 -15.23
CA VAL A 713 9.41 -6.44 -16.40
C VAL A 713 9.28 -7.90 -16.84
N PRO A 714 8.05 -8.44 -16.92
CA PRO A 714 7.84 -9.85 -17.20
C PRO A 714 8.35 -10.20 -18.61
N GLN A 715 8.94 -11.38 -18.75
CA GLN A 715 9.31 -11.97 -20.04
C GLN A 715 8.32 -13.07 -20.40
N ARG A 716 7.95 -13.19 -21.68
CA ARG A 716 6.91 -14.11 -22.14
C ARG A 716 7.24 -15.58 -21.85
N GLU A 717 8.53 -15.92 -21.81
CA GLU A 717 9.02 -17.28 -21.62
C GLU A 717 9.14 -17.68 -20.15
N THR A 718 9.24 -16.71 -19.22
CA THR A 718 9.60 -16.99 -17.81
C THR A 718 8.56 -16.52 -16.79
N TRP A 719 7.57 -15.72 -17.17
CA TRP A 719 6.59 -15.18 -16.21
C TRP A 719 5.81 -16.27 -15.45
N ILE A 720 5.55 -17.44 -16.08
CA ILE A 720 4.84 -18.57 -15.47
C ILE A 720 5.64 -19.15 -14.29
N SER A 721 6.95 -19.34 -14.47
CA SER A 721 7.81 -19.89 -13.41
C SER A 721 8.04 -18.88 -12.29
N VAL A 722 8.07 -17.59 -12.60
CA VAL A 722 8.10 -16.52 -11.60
C VAL A 722 6.80 -16.54 -10.80
N ALA A 723 5.63 -16.53 -11.47
CA ALA A 723 4.31 -16.51 -10.84
C ALA A 723 4.06 -17.71 -9.91
N ALA A 724 4.48 -18.91 -10.31
CA ALA A 724 4.33 -20.13 -9.52
C ALA A 724 5.15 -20.11 -8.21
N ASN A 725 6.27 -19.38 -8.18
CA ASN A 725 7.20 -19.34 -7.04
C ASN A 725 7.06 -18.08 -6.16
N LEU A 726 6.08 -17.21 -6.42
CA LEU A 726 5.85 -16.01 -5.62
C LEU A 726 5.48 -16.37 -4.18
N GLN A 727 6.16 -15.76 -3.20
CA GLN A 727 5.81 -15.87 -1.78
C GLN A 727 4.97 -14.67 -1.35
N ALA A 728 3.99 -14.89 -0.48
CA ALA A 728 3.07 -13.85 0.01
C ALA A 728 3.64 -13.03 1.18
N GLY A 729 4.74 -13.48 1.80
CA GLY A 729 5.31 -12.85 2.99
C GLY A 729 5.99 -11.51 2.69
N GLY A 730 5.70 -10.49 3.52
CA GLY A 730 6.37 -9.17 3.48
C GLY A 730 5.80 -8.17 2.46
N LEU A 731 4.76 -8.53 1.71
CA LEU A 731 4.10 -7.65 0.75
C LEU A 731 2.99 -6.82 1.39
N HIS A 732 2.72 -5.63 0.83
CA HIS A 732 1.56 -4.83 1.23
C HIS A 732 0.28 -5.63 0.94
N PRO A 733 -0.71 -5.69 1.85
CA PRO A 733 -1.82 -6.63 1.69
C PRO A 733 -2.70 -6.34 0.45
N SER A 734 -2.75 -5.08 0.01
CA SER A 734 -3.35 -4.64 -1.25
C SER A 734 -2.73 -5.25 -2.54
N ALA A 735 -1.54 -5.85 -2.44
CA ALA A 735 -0.83 -6.51 -3.55
C ALA A 735 -1.10 -8.02 -3.62
N LEU A 736 -1.67 -8.62 -2.57
CA LEU A 736 -1.97 -10.06 -2.50
C LEU A 736 -2.92 -10.56 -3.59
N PRO A 737 -3.98 -9.84 -3.99
CA PRO A 737 -4.88 -10.38 -5.01
C PRO A 737 -4.19 -10.46 -6.39
N HIS A 738 -3.16 -9.65 -6.67
CA HIS A 738 -2.33 -9.79 -7.87
C HIS A 738 -1.50 -11.09 -7.88
N ILE A 739 -1.07 -11.59 -6.71
CA ILE A 739 -0.43 -12.91 -6.60
C ILE A 739 -1.43 -14.02 -6.93
N GLY A 740 -2.67 -13.88 -6.42
CA GLY A 740 -3.76 -14.81 -6.73
C GLY A 740 -4.02 -14.89 -8.23
N PHE A 741 -4.19 -13.74 -8.89
CA PHE A 741 -4.33 -13.64 -10.34
C PHE A 741 -3.16 -14.28 -11.08
N LEU A 742 -1.90 -13.93 -10.76
CA LEU A 742 -0.73 -14.48 -11.46
C LEU A 742 -0.62 -16.00 -11.30
N ARG A 743 -0.95 -16.55 -10.13
CA ARG A 743 -0.95 -18.00 -9.90
C ARG A 743 -2.06 -18.70 -10.69
N ALA A 744 -3.27 -18.14 -10.70
CA ALA A 744 -4.39 -18.67 -11.47
C ALA A 744 -4.10 -18.63 -12.98
N ALA A 745 -3.59 -17.49 -13.47
CA ALA A 745 -3.11 -17.30 -14.83
C ALA A 745 -2.02 -18.32 -15.21
N ALA A 746 -1.03 -18.52 -14.36
CA ALA A 746 0.06 -19.47 -14.61
C ALA A 746 -0.46 -20.92 -14.66
N ALA A 747 -1.39 -21.29 -13.79
CA ALA A 747 -2.00 -22.62 -13.78
C ALA A 747 -2.90 -22.88 -15.00
N GLY A 748 -3.62 -21.87 -15.48
CA GLY A 748 -4.55 -21.96 -16.61
C GLY A 748 -3.93 -21.77 -17.99
N TRP A 749 -2.72 -21.20 -18.08
CA TRP A 749 -2.09 -20.75 -19.34
C TRP A 749 -2.10 -21.82 -20.45
N GLN A 750 -1.71 -23.05 -20.11
CA GLN A 750 -1.56 -24.14 -21.09
C GLN A 750 -2.85 -24.45 -21.86
N LYS A 751 -4.02 -24.26 -21.23
CA LYS A 751 -5.33 -24.48 -21.87
C LYS A 751 -5.85 -23.23 -22.57
N ALA A 752 -5.54 -22.05 -22.04
CA ALA A 752 -6.11 -20.78 -22.49
C ALA A 752 -5.37 -20.14 -23.68
N GLU A 753 -4.06 -20.35 -23.82
CA GLU A 753 -3.21 -19.66 -24.80
C GLU A 753 -3.75 -19.76 -26.25
N ALA A 754 -4.18 -20.95 -26.66
CA ALA A 754 -4.72 -21.20 -28.00
C ALA A 754 -6.10 -20.57 -28.25
N LEU A 755 -6.80 -20.16 -27.19
CA LEU A 755 -8.16 -19.63 -27.23
C LEU A 755 -8.20 -18.09 -27.21
N LEU A 756 -7.08 -17.42 -26.88
CA LEU A 756 -7.04 -15.95 -26.83
C LEU A 756 -7.39 -15.32 -28.18
N GLY A 757 -8.24 -14.29 -28.14
CA GLY A 757 -8.77 -13.59 -29.32
C GLY A 757 -9.87 -14.33 -30.08
N THR A 758 -10.36 -15.47 -29.57
CA THR A 758 -11.48 -16.22 -30.19
C THR A 758 -12.81 -15.90 -29.52
N VAL A 759 -13.91 -16.14 -30.26
CA VAL A 759 -15.28 -16.11 -29.76
C VAL A 759 -15.86 -17.52 -29.92
N ARG A 760 -16.45 -18.07 -28.85
CA ARG A 760 -16.94 -19.45 -28.82
C ARG A 760 -18.33 -19.54 -28.22
N THR A 761 -19.19 -20.35 -28.82
CA THR A 761 -20.47 -20.73 -28.21
C THR A 761 -20.29 -22.01 -27.39
N VAL A 762 -20.73 -21.98 -26.14
CA VAL A 762 -20.68 -23.10 -25.18
C VAL A 762 -22.06 -23.34 -24.58
N ASP A 763 -22.28 -24.50 -23.97
CA ASP A 763 -23.52 -24.77 -23.23
C ASP A 763 -23.49 -24.21 -21.80
N LEU A 764 -24.64 -24.25 -21.12
CA LEU A 764 -24.80 -23.73 -19.76
C LEU A 764 -23.87 -24.42 -18.74
N GLN A 765 -23.51 -25.68 -18.95
CA GLN A 765 -22.67 -26.43 -18.01
C GLN A 765 -21.20 -26.01 -18.16
N GLU A 766 -20.70 -25.91 -19.40
CA GLU A 766 -19.37 -25.39 -19.71
C GLU A 766 -19.26 -23.91 -19.29
N TYR A 767 -20.29 -23.09 -19.53
CA TYR A 767 -20.37 -21.70 -19.05
C TYR A 767 -20.15 -21.59 -17.54
N ARG A 768 -20.86 -22.38 -16.73
CA ARG A 768 -20.70 -22.34 -15.27
C ARG A 768 -19.28 -22.70 -14.83
N SER A 769 -18.67 -23.69 -15.47
CA SER A 769 -17.30 -24.07 -15.15
C SER A 769 -16.30 -22.97 -15.52
N LEU A 770 -16.48 -22.31 -16.66
CA LEU A 770 -15.60 -21.25 -17.15
C LEU A 770 -15.63 -19.99 -16.28
N VAL A 771 -16.82 -19.64 -15.77
CA VAL A 771 -17.01 -18.43 -14.95
C VAL A 771 -16.68 -18.68 -13.47
N ALA A 772 -16.84 -19.91 -12.96
CA ALA A 772 -16.57 -20.21 -11.55
C ALA A 772 -15.09 -20.47 -11.23
N ASP A 773 -14.31 -20.99 -12.18
CA ASP A 773 -12.90 -21.33 -12.01
C ASP A 773 -12.00 -20.16 -12.41
N GLU A 774 -11.34 -19.53 -11.44
CA GLU A 774 -10.47 -18.38 -11.67
C GLU A 774 -9.28 -18.71 -12.60
N THR A 775 -8.87 -19.98 -12.69
CA THR A 775 -7.83 -20.42 -13.64
C THR A 775 -8.30 -20.37 -15.10
N GLN A 776 -9.59 -20.12 -15.35
CA GLN A 776 -10.19 -19.98 -16.67
C GLN A 776 -10.82 -18.60 -16.84
N ALA A 777 -11.55 -18.11 -15.82
CA ALA A 777 -12.27 -16.84 -15.85
C ALA A 777 -11.36 -15.63 -16.13
N CYS A 778 -10.10 -15.65 -15.66
CA CYS A 778 -9.17 -14.52 -15.85
C CYS A 778 -8.81 -14.23 -17.32
N PHE A 779 -9.04 -15.20 -18.22
CA PHE A 779 -8.79 -15.11 -19.66
C PHE A 779 -10.01 -14.61 -20.47
N ILE A 780 -11.18 -14.52 -19.83
CA ILE A 780 -12.44 -14.14 -20.48
C ILE A 780 -12.60 -12.62 -20.45
N GLN A 781 -13.03 -12.05 -21.57
CA GLN A 781 -13.33 -10.62 -21.69
C GLN A 781 -14.79 -10.34 -21.38
N GLU A 782 -15.71 -11.07 -22.02
CA GLU A 782 -17.15 -10.89 -21.91
C GLU A 782 -17.87 -12.24 -22.10
N THR A 783 -19.03 -12.39 -21.44
CA THR A 783 -19.91 -13.55 -21.60
C THR A 783 -21.34 -13.13 -21.90
N ASP A 784 -21.92 -13.66 -22.97
CA ASP A 784 -23.33 -13.45 -23.32
C ASP A 784 -24.10 -14.74 -23.15
N LEU A 785 -24.90 -14.83 -22.10
CA LEU A 785 -25.77 -15.97 -21.83
C LEU A 785 -27.16 -15.72 -22.39
N TYR A 786 -27.58 -16.53 -23.37
CA TYR A 786 -28.93 -16.51 -23.92
C TYR A 786 -29.83 -17.40 -23.08
N TYR A 787 -30.74 -16.79 -22.31
CA TYR A 787 -31.54 -17.49 -21.32
C TYR A 787 -33.00 -17.03 -21.38
N ASP A 788 -33.90 -17.96 -21.73
CA ASP A 788 -35.36 -17.72 -21.73
C ASP A 788 -35.93 -17.73 -20.31
N CYS A 789 -36.37 -16.57 -19.81
CA CYS A 789 -37.08 -16.42 -18.54
C CYS A 789 -38.05 -15.22 -18.60
N PRO A 790 -38.99 -15.06 -17.64
CA PRO A 790 -39.94 -13.95 -17.64
C PRO A 790 -39.29 -12.56 -17.70
N LEU A 791 -38.09 -12.41 -17.14
CA LEU A 791 -37.31 -11.17 -17.17
C LEU A 791 -36.80 -10.87 -18.59
N THR A 792 -36.06 -11.79 -19.21
CA THR A 792 -35.47 -11.59 -20.55
C THR A 792 -36.54 -11.53 -21.63
N ALA A 793 -37.62 -12.32 -21.51
CA ALA A 793 -38.78 -12.27 -22.39
C ALA A 793 -39.46 -10.87 -22.39
N SER A 794 -39.37 -10.14 -21.28
CA SER A 794 -39.88 -8.77 -21.19
C SER A 794 -39.00 -7.72 -21.86
N GLY A 795 -37.83 -8.10 -22.39
CA GLY A 795 -36.88 -7.22 -23.09
C GLY A 795 -35.76 -6.70 -22.19
N ILE A 796 -35.67 -7.16 -20.95
CA ILE A 796 -34.61 -6.75 -20.02
C ILE A 796 -33.34 -7.55 -20.32
N VAL A 797 -32.24 -6.84 -20.51
CA VAL A 797 -30.88 -7.38 -20.55
C VAL A 797 -30.25 -7.16 -19.18
N LEU A 798 -29.93 -8.25 -18.49
CA LEU A 798 -29.28 -8.17 -17.18
C LEU A 798 -27.76 -8.14 -17.39
N VAL A 799 -27.08 -7.16 -16.83
CA VAL A 799 -25.62 -7.07 -16.86
C VAL A 799 -25.07 -7.27 -15.45
N ASP A 800 -24.35 -8.37 -15.22
CA ASP A 800 -23.57 -8.58 -14.00
C ASP A 800 -22.17 -7.98 -14.20
N THR A 801 -21.87 -6.93 -13.43
CA THR A 801 -20.57 -6.24 -13.51
C THR A 801 -19.59 -6.82 -12.49
N PRO A 802 -18.28 -6.87 -12.81
CA PRO A 802 -17.24 -7.16 -11.83
C PRO A 802 -17.38 -6.30 -10.57
N GLY A 803 -16.99 -6.82 -9.41
CA GLY A 803 -16.98 -6.03 -8.17
C GLY A 803 -16.10 -4.78 -8.27
N ALA A 804 -16.44 -3.72 -7.53
CA ALA A 804 -15.67 -2.45 -7.50
C ALA A 804 -14.20 -2.60 -7.08
N ASP A 805 -13.87 -3.71 -6.40
CA ASP A 805 -12.51 -4.08 -5.98
C ASP A 805 -11.81 -5.05 -6.96
N SER A 806 -12.38 -5.28 -8.16
CA SER A 806 -11.75 -6.18 -9.13
C SER A 806 -10.34 -5.70 -9.49
N LEU A 807 -9.41 -6.65 -9.56
CA LEU A 807 -7.97 -6.45 -9.72
C LEU A 807 -7.53 -5.66 -10.97
N HIS A 808 -8.43 -5.47 -11.93
CA HIS A 808 -8.07 -4.91 -13.22
C HIS A 808 -8.49 -3.43 -13.31
N ALA A 809 -7.50 -2.54 -13.40
CA ALA A 809 -7.70 -1.12 -13.68
C ALA A 809 -8.52 -0.87 -14.97
N ARG A 810 -8.55 -1.84 -15.90
CA ARG A 810 -9.34 -1.80 -17.15
C ARG A 810 -10.83 -2.04 -16.96
N HIS A 811 -11.28 -2.66 -15.86
CA HIS A 811 -12.72 -2.81 -15.63
C HIS A 811 -13.38 -1.50 -15.21
N THR A 812 -12.64 -0.49 -14.72
CA THR A 812 -13.23 0.82 -14.39
C THR A 812 -13.89 1.47 -15.61
N GLY A 813 -13.23 1.46 -16.78
CA GLY A 813 -13.78 2.03 -18.02
C GLY A 813 -15.00 1.27 -18.55
N VAL A 814 -14.96 -0.07 -18.54
CA VAL A 814 -16.09 -0.91 -18.96
C VAL A 814 -17.28 -0.76 -18.00
N THR A 815 -17.02 -0.81 -16.69
CA THR A 815 -18.00 -0.59 -15.61
C THR A 815 -18.63 0.80 -15.73
N PHE A 816 -17.83 1.82 -16.06
CA PHE A 816 -18.30 3.18 -16.32
C PHE A 816 -19.15 3.28 -17.60
N GLY A 817 -18.77 2.59 -18.68
CA GLY A 817 -19.58 2.52 -19.90
C GLY A 817 -20.95 1.90 -19.66
N TYR A 818 -21.02 0.80 -18.89
CA TYR A 818 -22.29 0.19 -18.47
C TYR A 818 -23.08 1.09 -17.53
N MET A 819 -22.41 1.79 -16.62
CA MET A 819 -23.06 2.78 -15.76
C MET A 819 -23.72 3.86 -16.60
N LYS A 820 -22.98 4.48 -17.54
CA LYS A 820 -23.42 5.54 -18.47
C LYS A 820 -24.64 5.12 -19.29
N ASN A 821 -24.61 3.92 -19.85
CA ASN A 821 -25.56 3.46 -20.86
C ASN A 821 -26.72 2.60 -20.29
N ALA A 822 -26.70 2.27 -19.00
CA ALA A 822 -27.77 1.48 -18.39
C ALA A 822 -29.07 2.28 -18.23
N ASP A 823 -30.21 1.63 -18.49
CA ASP A 823 -31.54 2.19 -18.29
C ASP A 823 -31.94 2.17 -16.80
N ALA A 824 -31.45 1.16 -16.07
CA ALA A 824 -31.63 0.99 -14.64
C ALA A 824 -30.36 0.43 -13.98
N ILE A 825 -30.06 0.89 -12.78
CA ILE A 825 -28.88 0.46 -12.00
C ILE A 825 -29.36 -0.13 -10.67
N CYS A 826 -28.95 -1.36 -10.36
CA CYS A 826 -29.15 -1.99 -9.05
C CYS A 826 -27.82 -2.05 -8.30
N PHE A 827 -27.72 -1.27 -7.23
CA PHE A 827 -26.59 -1.31 -6.31
C PHE A 827 -26.88 -2.28 -5.16
N VAL A 828 -26.21 -3.42 -5.13
CA VAL A 828 -26.39 -4.48 -4.14
C VAL A 828 -25.33 -4.35 -3.04
N THR A 829 -25.76 -4.29 -1.79
CA THR A 829 -24.92 -4.31 -0.59
C THR A 829 -25.40 -5.38 0.38
N TYR A 830 -24.50 -5.99 1.13
CA TYR A 830 -24.82 -7.07 2.07
C TYR A 830 -25.28 -6.52 3.43
N TYR A 831 -26.31 -7.12 4.03
CA TYR A 831 -26.91 -6.64 5.29
C TYR A 831 -25.90 -6.34 6.42
N ASN A 832 -25.01 -7.28 6.74
CA ASN A 832 -24.04 -7.14 7.84
C ASN A 832 -22.95 -6.08 7.57
N HIS A 833 -22.69 -5.78 6.31
CA HIS A 833 -21.62 -4.87 5.86
C HIS A 833 -22.19 -3.77 4.96
N ALA A 834 -23.41 -3.32 5.26
CA ALA A 834 -24.03 -2.27 4.51
C ALA A 834 -23.12 -1.02 4.57
N PHE A 835 -22.66 -0.55 3.41
CA PHE A 835 -21.72 0.58 3.28
C PHE A 835 -20.28 0.29 3.72
N SER A 836 -19.74 -0.85 3.26
CA SER A 836 -18.31 -1.18 3.33
C SER A 836 -17.41 -0.09 2.71
N LYS A 837 -16.10 -0.12 2.99
CA LYS A 837 -15.12 0.84 2.42
C LYS A 837 -15.16 0.85 0.88
N ALA A 838 -15.28 -0.33 0.27
CA ALA A 838 -15.42 -0.51 -1.17
C ALA A 838 -16.71 0.11 -1.72
N ASP A 839 -17.84 -0.11 -1.05
CA ASP A 839 -19.12 0.48 -1.43
C ASP A 839 -19.07 2.02 -1.39
N ARG A 840 -18.40 2.61 -0.40
CA ARG A 840 -18.26 4.08 -0.30
C ARG A 840 -17.46 4.69 -1.45
N GLY A 841 -16.41 4.01 -1.93
CA GLY A 841 -15.61 4.47 -3.07
C GLY A 841 -16.45 4.55 -4.35
N LEU A 842 -17.17 3.47 -4.67
CA LEU A 842 -18.07 3.42 -5.83
C LEU A 842 -19.24 4.41 -5.71
N LEU A 843 -19.80 4.60 -4.51
CA LEU A 843 -20.88 5.56 -4.29
C LEU A 843 -20.41 7.02 -4.33
N ALA A 844 -19.18 7.30 -3.90
CA ALA A 844 -18.57 8.62 -4.10
C ALA A 844 -18.45 8.93 -5.60
N GLN A 845 -18.09 7.95 -6.44
CA GLN A 845 -18.10 8.12 -7.91
C GLN A 845 -19.50 8.47 -8.42
N LEU A 846 -20.52 7.74 -7.98
CA LEU A 846 -21.92 7.99 -8.38
C LEU A 846 -22.42 9.36 -7.90
N GLY A 847 -22.06 9.78 -6.68
CA GLY A 847 -22.36 11.10 -6.14
C GLY A 847 -21.70 12.25 -6.92
N ARG A 848 -20.50 12.03 -7.49
CA ARG A 848 -19.77 13.02 -8.31
C ARG A 848 -20.45 13.28 -9.67
N ILE A 849 -21.34 12.40 -10.12
CA ILE A 849 -21.99 12.45 -11.46
C ILE A 849 -23.45 12.98 -11.36
N LYS A 850 -23.90 13.34 -10.15
CA LYS A 850 -25.28 13.71 -9.80
C LYS A 850 -25.99 14.73 -10.70
N ASP A 851 -25.28 15.68 -11.31
CA ASP A 851 -25.89 16.74 -12.12
C ASP A 851 -26.14 16.33 -13.58
N SER A 852 -25.52 15.22 -14.03
CA SER A 852 -25.67 14.66 -15.38
C SER A 852 -26.43 13.33 -15.39
N PHE A 853 -26.40 12.58 -14.28
CA PHE A 853 -27.14 11.34 -14.10
C PHE A 853 -28.52 11.57 -13.51
N ALA A 854 -29.58 11.11 -14.18
CA ALA A 854 -30.91 11.06 -13.60
C ALA A 854 -30.92 10.04 -12.45
N LEU A 855 -30.73 10.53 -11.21
CA LEU A 855 -30.75 9.75 -9.97
C LEU A 855 -31.98 8.83 -9.82
N ASP A 856 -33.06 9.10 -10.55
CA ASP A 856 -34.30 8.34 -10.54
C ASP A 856 -34.17 6.92 -11.12
N LYS A 857 -33.05 6.60 -11.80
CA LYS A 857 -32.79 5.26 -12.39
C LYS A 857 -32.12 4.25 -11.44
N MET A 858 -31.78 4.63 -10.21
CA MET A 858 -31.00 3.80 -9.28
C MET A 858 -31.84 3.12 -8.19
N PHE A 859 -31.59 1.82 -7.99
CA PHE A 859 -32.17 0.97 -6.95
C PHE A 859 -31.08 0.50 -5.99
N PHE A 860 -31.24 0.77 -4.70
CA PHE A 860 -30.33 0.34 -3.65
C PHE A 860 -30.89 -0.90 -2.96
N ILE A 861 -30.18 -2.02 -3.07
CA ILE A 861 -30.59 -3.33 -2.57
C ILE A 861 -29.75 -3.68 -1.35
N ILE A 862 -30.39 -3.73 -0.17
CA ILE A 862 -29.81 -4.30 1.06
C ILE A 862 -30.19 -5.78 1.06
N ASN A 863 -29.28 -6.62 0.58
CA ASN A 863 -29.47 -8.06 0.42
C ASN A 863 -29.20 -8.81 1.75
N ALA A 864 -29.69 -10.04 1.86
CA ALA A 864 -29.63 -10.89 3.07
C ALA A 864 -30.41 -10.30 4.27
N SER A 865 -31.54 -9.64 4.01
CA SER A 865 -32.40 -9.08 5.08
C SER A 865 -33.03 -10.14 6.00
N ASP A 866 -32.97 -11.42 5.62
CA ASP A 866 -33.35 -12.55 6.47
C ASP A 866 -32.42 -12.74 7.68
N LEU A 867 -31.25 -12.10 7.68
CA LEU A 867 -30.33 -12.07 8.81
C LEU A 867 -30.80 -11.16 9.96
N ALA A 868 -31.71 -10.21 9.70
CA ALA A 868 -32.24 -9.33 10.73
C ALA A 868 -33.01 -10.13 11.79
N GLY A 869 -32.68 -9.92 13.07
CA GLY A 869 -33.37 -10.55 14.20
C GLY A 869 -34.74 -9.95 14.48
N SER A 870 -34.98 -8.70 14.05
CA SER A 870 -36.24 -7.99 14.23
C SER A 870 -36.56 -7.02 13.09
N ARG A 871 -37.80 -6.51 13.06
CA ARG A 871 -38.21 -5.49 12.06
C ARG A 871 -37.60 -4.13 12.39
N GLU A 872 -37.45 -3.81 13.66
CA GLU A 872 -36.83 -2.58 14.17
C GLU A 872 -35.35 -2.49 13.73
N GLU A 873 -34.58 -3.57 13.89
CA GLU A 873 -33.17 -3.65 13.49
C GLU A 873 -32.99 -3.40 11.99
N LEU A 874 -33.89 -3.96 11.16
CA LEU A 874 -33.84 -3.74 9.73
C LEU A 874 -34.12 -2.27 9.35
N GLU A 875 -35.05 -1.61 10.03
CA GLU A 875 -35.32 -0.19 9.81
C GLU A 875 -34.17 0.70 10.28
N GLU A 876 -33.44 0.31 11.34
CA GLU A 876 -32.21 0.98 11.78
C GLU A 876 -31.12 0.91 10.71
N VAL A 877 -30.88 -0.29 10.14
CA VAL A 877 -29.92 -0.46 9.03
C VAL A 877 -30.30 0.36 7.80
N LYS A 878 -31.59 0.36 7.43
CA LYS A 878 -32.09 1.20 6.33
C LYS A 878 -31.87 2.69 6.59
N ALA A 879 -32.12 3.15 7.82
CA ALA A 879 -31.89 4.54 8.20
C ALA A 879 -30.41 4.91 8.15
N HIS A 880 -29.53 4.02 8.60
CA HIS A 880 -28.08 4.18 8.50
C HIS A 880 -27.60 4.28 7.04
N VAL A 881 -28.03 3.34 6.19
CA VAL A 881 -27.78 3.37 4.74
C VAL A 881 -28.29 4.67 4.10
N ALA A 882 -29.52 5.07 4.41
CA ALA A 882 -30.09 6.32 3.89
C ALA A 882 -29.30 7.56 4.33
N GLY A 883 -28.83 7.59 5.58
CA GLY A 883 -27.96 8.65 6.10
C GLY A 883 -26.63 8.74 5.35
N ASN A 884 -25.97 7.60 5.13
CA ASN A 884 -24.71 7.53 4.39
C ASN A 884 -24.87 7.90 2.91
N LEU A 885 -25.95 7.47 2.27
CA LEU A 885 -26.28 7.86 0.89
C LEU A 885 -26.49 9.36 0.76
N ARG A 886 -27.19 9.97 1.72
CA ARG A 886 -27.38 11.43 1.76
C ARG A 886 -26.06 12.17 1.97
N ALA A 887 -25.21 11.68 2.86
CA ALA A 887 -23.86 12.23 3.05
C ALA A 887 -23.01 12.12 1.76
N GLY A 888 -23.18 11.04 1.00
CA GLY A 888 -22.60 10.85 -0.34
C GLY A 888 -23.26 11.66 -1.46
N GLY A 889 -24.22 12.54 -1.15
CA GLY A 889 -24.86 13.44 -2.11
C GLY A 889 -26.18 12.93 -2.70
N LEU A 890 -26.64 11.73 -2.35
CA LEU A 890 -27.86 11.11 -2.91
C LEU A 890 -29.08 11.43 -2.03
N THR A 891 -29.95 12.35 -2.49
CA THR A 891 -31.02 12.92 -1.65
C THR A 891 -32.35 12.14 -1.66
N LYS A 892 -32.60 11.31 -2.68
CA LYS A 892 -33.80 10.44 -2.79
C LYS A 892 -33.49 9.01 -3.29
N PRO A 893 -32.70 8.20 -2.55
CA PRO A 893 -32.40 6.84 -2.98
C PRO A 893 -33.61 5.90 -2.87
N ARG A 894 -33.88 5.08 -3.89
CA ARG A 894 -34.89 3.99 -3.85
C ARG A 894 -34.30 2.77 -3.13
N ILE A 895 -34.54 2.61 -1.82
CA ILE A 895 -33.92 1.57 -0.98
C ILE A 895 -34.88 0.39 -0.76
N TYR A 896 -34.41 -0.83 -1.04
CA TYR A 896 -35.13 -2.10 -0.84
C TYR A 896 -34.30 -3.03 0.02
N ALA A 897 -34.88 -3.54 1.11
CA ALA A 897 -34.24 -4.56 1.93
C ALA A 897 -34.93 -5.90 1.71
N LEU A 898 -34.21 -6.87 1.16
CA LEU A 898 -34.73 -8.15 0.68
C LEU A 898 -33.76 -9.31 0.92
N SER A 899 -34.25 -10.53 0.76
CA SER A 899 -33.43 -11.74 0.81
C SER A 899 -33.49 -12.47 -0.52
N SER A 900 -32.41 -12.38 -1.31
CA SER A 900 -32.31 -13.12 -2.58
C SER A 900 -32.40 -14.63 -2.36
N LEU A 901 -31.87 -15.12 -1.24
CA LEU A 901 -31.89 -16.53 -0.88
C LEU A 901 -33.32 -17.04 -0.69
N LEU A 902 -34.11 -16.40 0.18
CA LEU A 902 -35.50 -16.79 0.43
C LEU A 902 -36.37 -16.64 -0.83
N ALA A 903 -36.07 -15.64 -1.67
CA ALA A 903 -36.76 -15.44 -2.93
C ALA A 903 -36.50 -16.60 -3.90
N LEU A 904 -35.23 -17.01 -4.06
CA LEU A 904 -34.85 -18.12 -4.93
C LEU A 904 -35.40 -19.46 -4.42
N GLU A 905 -35.27 -19.75 -3.13
CA GLU A 905 -35.84 -20.96 -2.51
C GLU A 905 -37.38 -20.99 -2.64
N GLY A 906 -38.04 -19.84 -2.46
CA GLY A 906 -39.48 -19.71 -2.64
C GLY A 906 -39.94 -19.95 -4.08
N LYS A 907 -39.20 -19.42 -5.07
CA LYS A 907 -39.50 -19.61 -6.50
C LYS A 907 -39.23 -21.05 -6.96
N THR A 908 -38.06 -21.60 -6.64
CA THR A 908 -37.66 -22.98 -7.02
C THR A 908 -38.45 -24.06 -6.27
N GLY A 909 -38.74 -23.84 -4.99
CA GLY A 909 -39.54 -24.73 -4.15
C GLY A 909 -41.05 -24.54 -4.24
N LEU A 910 -41.52 -23.56 -5.03
CA LEU A 910 -42.93 -23.15 -5.14
C LEU A 910 -43.57 -22.80 -3.77
N ASP A 911 -42.78 -22.24 -2.84
CA ASP A 911 -43.22 -21.81 -1.50
C ASP A 911 -43.50 -20.30 -1.47
N ARG A 912 -44.79 -19.96 -1.60
CA ARG A 912 -45.25 -18.57 -1.58
C ARG A 912 -44.96 -17.85 -0.26
N LYS A 913 -45.00 -18.54 0.88
CA LYS A 913 -44.77 -17.89 2.18
C LYS A 913 -43.32 -17.47 2.32
N ARG A 914 -42.37 -18.32 1.89
CA ARG A 914 -40.95 -17.96 1.84
C ARG A 914 -40.68 -16.80 0.89
N TYR A 915 -41.30 -16.82 -0.29
CA TYR A 915 -41.15 -15.72 -1.23
C TYR A 915 -41.72 -14.40 -0.68
N GLU A 916 -42.89 -14.40 -0.04
CA GLU A 916 -43.44 -13.19 0.59
C GLU A 916 -42.54 -12.71 1.75
N ALA A 917 -41.99 -13.63 2.54
CA ALA A 917 -41.03 -13.32 3.61
C ALA A 917 -39.72 -12.69 3.09
N SER A 918 -39.32 -13.02 1.86
CA SER A 918 -38.13 -12.46 1.22
C SER A 918 -38.24 -10.96 0.89
N ARG A 919 -39.48 -10.43 0.82
CA ARG A 919 -39.81 -9.04 0.41
C ARG A 919 -39.38 -8.67 -1.00
N PHE A 920 -38.96 -9.65 -1.80
CA PHE A 920 -38.48 -9.47 -3.15
C PHE A 920 -39.56 -8.94 -4.10
N SER A 921 -40.83 -9.29 -3.86
CA SER A 921 -41.98 -8.80 -4.62
C SER A 921 -42.06 -7.27 -4.67
N SER A 922 -41.76 -6.58 -3.56
CA SER A 922 -41.79 -5.11 -3.50
C SER A 922 -40.79 -4.45 -4.47
N PHE A 923 -39.66 -5.12 -4.70
CA PHE A 923 -38.67 -4.69 -5.69
C PHE A 923 -39.11 -5.07 -7.10
N GLU A 924 -39.59 -6.29 -7.33
CA GLU A 924 -40.09 -6.72 -8.65
C GLU A 924 -41.25 -5.83 -9.13
N ASP A 925 -42.18 -5.46 -8.26
CA ASP A 925 -43.26 -4.53 -8.57
C ASP A 925 -42.76 -3.13 -8.92
N ALA A 926 -41.68 -2.68 -8.27
CA ALA A 926 -41.09 -1.37 -8.53
C ALA A 926 -40.31 -1.38 -9.85
N LEU A 927 -39.54 -2.43 -10.11
CA LEU A 927 -38.83 -2.65 -11.37
C LEU A 927 -39.82 -2.79 -12.53
N ALA A 928 -40.92 -3.52 -12.33
CA ALA A 928 -42.02 -3.68 -13.28
C ALA A 928 -42.70 -2.35 -13.62
N ARG A 929 -43.02 -1.53 -12.61
CA ARG A 929 -43.58 -0.19 -12.80
C ARG A 929 -42.61 0.74 -13.52
N PHE A 930 -41.32 0.66 -13.18
CA PHE A 930 -40.28 1.44 -13.83
C PHE A 930 -40.08 1.04 -15.31
N ALA A 931 -39.88 -0.25 -15.59
CA ALA A 931 -39.65 -0.80 -16.92
C ALA A 931 -40.91 -0.82 -17.79
N GLY A 932 -42.09 -0.97 -17.19
CA GLY A 932 -43.37 -1.05 -17.89
C GLY A 932 -44.09 0.29 -18.04
N GLY A 933 -43.78 1.27 -17.18
CA GLY A 933 -44.43 2.59 -17.12
C GLY A 933 -43.46 3.73 -17.41
N GLU A 934 -42.56 4.05 -16.48
CA GLU A 934 -41.68 5.23 -16.54
C GLU A 934 -40.79 5.26 -17.80
N LEU A 935 -40.10 4.16 -18.12
CA LEU A 935 -39.22 4.07 -19.30
C LEU A 935 -39.99 4.14 -20.62
N PRO A 936 -41.05 3.32 -20.85
CA PRO A 936 -41.88 3.45 -22.04
C PRO A 936 -42.51 4.82 -22.19
N GLN A 937 -42.97 5.46 -21.11
CA GLN A 937 -43.56 6.80 -21.19
C GLN A 937 -42.57 7.82 -21.76
N LEU A 938 -41.30 7.81 -21.36
CA LEU A 938 -40.29 8.71 -21.93
C LEU A 938 -40.10 8.47 -23.44
N SER A 939 -39.99 7.21 -23.86
CA SER A 939 -39.89 6.85 -25.28
C SER A 939 -41.16 7.18 -26.07
N LEU A 940 -42.35 7.02 -25.46
CA LEU A 940 -43.65 7.30 -26.06
C LEU A 940 -43.91 8.80 -26.21
N HIS A 941 -43.52 9.63 -25.22
CA HIS A 941 -43.59 11.09 -25.32
C HIS A 941 -42.68 11.57 -26.44
N ALA A 942 -41.43 11.09 -26.48
CA ALA A 942 -40.49 11.48 -27.51
C ALA A 942 -40.94 11.02 -28.92
N ALA A 943 -41.54 9.83 -29.03
CA ALA A 943 -42.15 9.35 -30.28
C ALA A 943 -43.35 10.19 -30.72
N ARG A 944 -44.22 10.59 -29.78
CA ARG A 944 -45.35 11.49 -30.06
C ARG A 944 -44.86 12.86 -30.50
N ASP A 945 -43.85 13.40 -29.82
CA ASP A 945 -43.27 14.71 -30.12
C ASP A 945 -42.68 14.73 -31.55
N SER A 946 -42.07 13.63 -32.00
CA SER A 946 -41.66 13.50 -33.41
C SER A 946 -42.83 13.57 -34.40
N ILE A 947 -43.93 12.83 -34.17
CA ILE A 947 -45.10 12.90 -35.06
C ILE A 947 -45.71 14.31 -35.03
N ALA A 948 -45.77 14.93 -33.86
CA ALA A 948 -46.27 16.30 -33.71
C ALA A 948 -45.40 17.32 -34.46
N SER A 949 -44.07 17.16 -34.44
CA SER A 949 -43.14 17.98 -35.22
C SER A 949 -43.41 17.84 -36.71
N VAL A 950 -43.51 16.60 -37.20
CA VAL A 950 -43.74 16.34 -38.63
C VAL A 950 -45.15 16.80 -39.07
N ARG A 951 -46.16 16.70 -38.20
CA ARG A 951 -47.49 17.29 -38.42
C ARG A 951 -47.41 18.81 -38.56
N GLN A 952 -46.69 19.47 -37.66
CA GLN A 952 -46.51 20.93 -37.71
C GLN A 952 -45.81 21.33 -39.01
N GLN A 953 -44.80 20.57 -39.44
CA GLN A 953 -44.12 20.79 -40.72
C GLN A 953 -45.10 20.68 -41.91
N ALA A 954 -45.98 19.67 -41.93
CA ALA A 954 -47.03 19.53 -42.94
C ALA A 954 -48.04 20.70 -42.94
N GLU A 955 -48.37 21.25 -41.77
CA GLU A 955 -49.23 22.44 -41.63
C GLU A 955 -48.54 23.72 -42.13
N GLU A 956 -47.26 23.88 -41.86
CA GLU A 956 -46.43 24.96 -42.40
C GLU A 956 -46.37 24.90 -43.94
N TRP A 957 -46.23 23.70 -44.51
CA TRP A 957 -46.31 23.51 -45.98
C TRP A 957 -47.66 23.89 -46.56
N ARG A 958 -48.75 23.53 -45.87
CA ARG A 958 -50.12 23.93 -46.25
C ARG A 958 -50.27 25.45 -46.26
N GLU A 959 -49.74 26.14 -45.25
CA GLU A 959 -49.83 27.60 -45.14
C GLU A 959 -48.99 28.31 -46.21
N LEU A 960 -47.76 27.83 -46.46
CA LEU A 960 -46.92 28.31 -47.56
C LEU A 960 -47.59 28.09 -48.92
N ALA A 961 -48.17 26.91 -49.15
CA ALA A 961 -48.91 26.59 -50.37
C ALA A 961 -50.10 27.54 -50.61
N ALA A 962 -50.80 27.94 -49.54
CA ALA A 962 -51.92 28.86 -49.61
C ALA A 962 -51.50 30.32 -49.85
N ALA A 963 -50.34 30.75 -49.32
CA ALA A 963 -49.84 32.12 -49.42
C ALA A 963 -49.22 32.45 -50.80
N GLU A 964 -48.56 31.49 -51.45
CA GLU A 964 -47.73 31.73 -52.64
C GLU A 964 -48.49 31.72 -53.98
N ALA A 965 -49.79 31.40 -53.99
CA ALA A 965 -50.63 31.32 -55.20
C ALA A 965 -50.71 32.64 -56.01
N GLY A 966 -50.23 33.77 -55.45
CA GLY A 966 -50.26 35.10 -56.06
C GLY A 966 -48.93 35.70 -56.57
N ARG A 967 -47.75 35.09 -56.38
CA ARG A 967 -46.43 35.72 -56.72
C ARG A 967 -45.40 34.78 -57.39
N ARG A 968 -45.76 34.18 -58.53
CA ARG A 968 -44.95 33.12 -59.17
C ARG A 968 -43.58 33.53 -59.74
N GLU A 969 -43.41 34.75 -60.27
CA GLU A 969 -42.16 35.12 -60.98
C GLU A 969 -41.09 35.80 -60.10
N ALA A 970 -41.49 36.55 -59.06
CA ALA A 970 -40.53 37.17 -58.13
C ALA A 970 -39.94 36.16 -57.11
N GLY A 971 -40.68 35.09 -56.79
CA GLY A 971 -40.30 34.12 -55.77
C GLY A 971 -39.07 33.27 -56.12
N LEU A 972 -38.85 32.93 -57.40
CA LEU A 972 -37.73 32.07 -57.81
C LEU A 972 -36.36 32.76 -57.61
N GLN A 973 -36.25 34.05 -57.92
CA GLN A 973 -34.99 34.80 -57.73
C GLN A 973 -34.68 35.02 -56.23
N GLU A 974 -35.70 35.30 -55.43
CA GLU A 974 -35.55 35.45 -53.98
C GLU A 974 -35.17 34.12 -53.30
N LEU A 975 -35.73 33.00 -53.78
CA LEU A 975 -35.40 31.65 -53.33
C LEU A 975 -33.95 31.29 -53.64
N GLN A 976 -33.46 31.68 -54.82
CA GLN A 976 -32.06 31.45 -55.22
C GLN A 976 -31.06 32.29 -54.38
N ALA A 977 -31.41 33.54 -54.08
CA ALA A 977 -30.59 34.40 -53.21
C ALA A 977 -30.56 33.88 -51.75
N ARG A 978 -31.69 33.37 -51.25
CA ARG A 978 -31.78 32.73 -49.93
C ARG A 978 -30.96 31.45 -49.87
N LYS A 979 -30.95 30.64 -50.92
CA LYS A 979 -30.12 29.43 -51.05
C LYS A 979 -28.63 29.72 -50.89
N GLU A 980 -28.13 30.73 -51.59
CA GLU A 980 -26.71 31.12 -51.46
C GLU A 980 -26.37 31.64 -50.06
N ALA A 981 -27.26 32.44 -49.44
CA ALA A 981 -27.08 32.93 -48.08
C ALA A 981 -27.10 31.78 -47.06
N ALA A 982 -28.02 30.81 -47.23
CA ALA A 982 -28.14 29.65 -46.38
C ALA A 982 -26.91 28.74 -46.47
N GLY A 983 -26.42 28.45 -47.69
CA GLY A 983 -25.20 27.67 -47.89
C GLY A 983 -23.98 28.31 -47.20
N ARG A 984 -23.86 29.65 -47.21
CA ARG A 984 -22.79 30.34 -46.48
C ARG A 984 -22.94 30.19 -44.96
N ARG A 985 -24.16 30.31 -44.42
CA ARG A 985 -24.39 30.17 -42.97
C ARG A 985 -24.13 28.75 -42.45
N LEU A 986 -24.49 27.74 -43.23
CA LEU A 986 -24.22 26.33 -42.91
C LEU A 986 -22.73 26.00 -42.95
N ALA A 987 -22.01 26.53 -43.93
CA ALA A 987 -20.55 26.43 -43.96
C ALA A 987 -19.90 27.12 -42.75
N LEU A 988 -20.45 28.25 -42.30
CA LEU A 988 -19.99 28.92 -41.07
C LEU A 988 -20.28 28.11 -39.80
N LEU A 989 -21.44 27.43 -39.71
CA LEU A 989 -21.76 26.56 -38.57
C LEU A 989 -20.81 25.37 -38.48
N ALA A 990 -20.56 24.69 -39.60
CA ALA A 990 -19.67 23.53 -39.66
C ALA A 990 -18.21 23.88 -39.33
N ALA A 991 -17.81 25.15 -39.51
CA ALA A 991 -16.48 25.66 -39.21
C ALA A 991 -16.45 26.58 -37.97
N GLU A 992 -17.48 26.55 -37.13
CA GLU A 992 -17.60 27.47 -36.00
C GLU A 992 -16.66 27.06 -34.85
N GLU A 993 -15.60 27.83 -34.61
CA GLU A 993 -14.61 27.50 -33.57
C GLU A 993 -15.03 27.92 -32.16
N ARG A 994 -16.01 28.82 -32.01
CA ARG A 994 -16.38 29.38 -30.70
C ARG A 994 -16.86 28.31 -29.72
N PRO A 995 -17.79 27.39 -30.08
CA PRO A 995 -18.20 26.30 -29.20
C PRO A 995 -17.03 25.45 -28.70
N ALA A 996 -16.06 25.13 -29.57
CA ALA A 996 -14.89 24.35 -29.20
C ALA A 996 -13.98 25.10 -28.21
N ARG A 997 -13.78 26.41 -28.40
CA ARG A 997 -13.01 27.25 -27.46
C ARG A 997 -13.71 27.37 -26.09
N ASP A 998 -15.02 27.52 -26.08
CA ASP A 998 -15.80 27.60 -24.83
C ASP A 998 -15.76 26.25 -24.08
N LEU A 999 -15.85 25.12 -24.80
CA LEU A 999 -15.69 23.78 -24.24
C LEU A 999 -14.29 23.55 -23.66
N GLN A 1000 -13.24 23.98 -24.37
CA GLN A 1000 -11.86 23.88 -23.89
C GLN A 1000 -11.69 24.66 -22.58
N ARG A 1001 -12.18 25.89 -22.51
CA ARG A 1001 -12.09 26.71 -21.28
C ARG A 1001 -12.85 26.11 -20.11
N GLU A 1002 -14.08 25.63 -20.33
CA GLU A 1002 -14.89 24.96 -19.30
C GLU A 1002 -14.20 23.66 -18.84
N GLY A 1003 -13.60 22.93 -19.77
CA GLY A 1003 -12.87 21.70 -19.49
C GLY A 1003 -11.56 21.89 -18.72
N GLU A 1004 -10.81 22.95 -19.03
CA GLU A 1004 -9.63 23.38 -18.26
C GLU A 1004 -9.99 23.63 -16.78
N GLU A 1005 -11.09 24.35 -16.54
CA GLU A 1005 -11.58 24.62 -15.19
C GLU A 1005 -12.02 23.34 -14.46
N LEU A 1006 -12.75 22.45 -15.14
CA LEU A 1006 -13.18 21.17 -14.58
C LEU A 1006 -12.00 20.29 -14.14
N ILE A 1007 -10.97 20.18 -14.99
CA ILE A 1007 -9.79 19.36 -14.73
C ILE A 1007 -8.90 20.00 -13.65
N TYR A 1008 -8.78 21.32 -13.62
CA TYR A 1008 -8.12 22.02 -12.52
C TYR A 1008 -8.76 21.68 -11.16
N HIS A 1009 -10.09 21.62 -11.09
CA HIS A 1009 -10.80 21.25 -9.87
C HIS A 1009 -10.66 19.76 -9.49
N VAL A 1010 -10.34 18.87 -10.43
CA VAL A 1010 -10.02 17.45 -10.13
C VAL A 1010 -8.80 17.38 -9.20
N GLY A 1011 -7.70 18.05 -9.57
CA GLY A 1011 -6.47 18.05 -8.76
C GLY A 1011 -6.69 18.61 -7.36
N GLN A 1012 -7.51 19.66 -7.22
CA GLN A 1012 -7.87 20.24 -5.91
C GLN A 1012 -8.62 19.25 -5.01
N ARG A 1013 -9.62 18.52 -5.55
CA ARG A 1013 -10.39 17.54 -4.76
C ARG A 1013 -9.52 16.41 -4.22
N ILE A 1014 -8.64 15.86 -5.05
CA ILE A 1014 -7.70 14.80 -4.64
C ILE A 1014 -6.74 15.32 -3.58
N THR A 1015 -6.28 16.56 -3.76
CA THR A 1015 -5.41 17.25 -2.80
C THR A 1015 -6.06 17.41 -1.42
N PHE A 1016 -7.35 17.77 -1.35
CA PHE A 1016 -8.07 17.87 -0.07
C PHE A 1016 -8.22 16.51 0.63
N ALA A 1017 -8.38 15.43 -0.14
CA ALA A 1017 -8.52 14.06 0.37
C ALA A 1017 -7.17 13.38 0.69
N LEU A 1018 -6.03 13.95 0.26
CA LEU A 1018 -4.70 13.37 0.39
C LEU A 1018 -4.36 12.97 1.83
N GLY A 1019 -4.75 13.77 2.82
CA GLY A 1019 -4.50 13.46 4.23
C GLY A 1019 -5.12 12.14 4.66
N ARG A 1020 -6.32 11.84 4.18
CA ARG A 1020 -7.01 10.57 4.44
C ARG A 1020 -6.30 9.41 3.74
N PHE A 1021 -5.95 9.55 2.46
CA PHE A 1021 -5.24 8.48 1.72
C PHE A 1021 -3.88 8.16 2.33
N PHE A 1022 -3.15 9.17 2.81
CA PHE A 1022 -1.91 9.00 3.54
C PHE A 1022 -2.14 8.16 4.81
N GLN A 1023 -3.23 8.44 5.53
CA GLN A 1023 -3.55 7.70 6.74
C GLN A 1023 -3.88 6.23 6.47
N GLU A 1024 -4.59 5.97 5.38
CA GLU A 1024 -4.98 4.62 4.97
C GLU A 1024 -3.79 3.79 4.45
N SER A 1025 -2.78 4.42 3.83
CA SER A 1025 -1.65 3.72 3.21
C SER A 1025 -0.53 3.39 4.20
N PHE A 1026 -0.34 4.21 5.24
CA PHE A 1026 0.63 3.98 6.30
C PHE A 1026 -0.09 3.50 7.57
N HIS A 1027 -0.18 2.19 7.77
CA HIS A 1027 -0.89 1.57 8.90
C HIS A 1027 0.06 0.86 9.90
N PRO A 1028 -0.20 0.92 11.23
CA PRO A 1028 0.65 0.29 12.25
C PRO A 1028 0.87 -1.22 12.10
N SER A 1029 -0.07 -1.92 11.48
CA SER A 1029 0.04 -3.38 11.29
C SER A 1029 1.12 -3.79 10.29
N LEU A 1030 1.61 -2.86 9.45
CA LEU A 1030 2.58 -3.12 8.39
C LEU A 1030 3.99 -2.69 8.81
N LEU A 1031 4.10 -1.49 9.35
CA LEU A 1031 5.37 -0.91 9.79
C LEU A 1031 5.64 -1.34 11.23
N ARG A 1032 6.21 -2.54 11.40
CA ARG A 1032 6.57 -3.13 12.71
C ARG A 1032 8.07 -3.27 12.87
N GLU A 1033 8.57 -3.18 14.11
CA GLU A 1033 9.98 -3.34 14.46
C GLU A 1033 10.54 -4.73 14.11
N ASP A 1034 9.73 -5.79 14.24
CA ASP A 1034 10.14 -7.18 13.98
C ASP A 1034 10.13 -7.56 12.49
N ALA A 1035 9.67 -6.67 11.62
CA ALA A 1035 9.55 -6.97 10.20
C ALA A 1035 10.92 -6.97 9.53
N ARG A 1036 11.32 -8.13 8.99
CA ARG A 1036 12.51 -8.23 8.13
C ARG A 1036 12.30 -7.25 6.96
N ASN A 1037 13.18 -6.26 6.83
CA ASN A 1037 13.18 -5.20 5.82
C ASN A 1037 12.12 -4.09 5.97
N LEU A 1038 12.04 -3.46 7.15
CA LEU A 1038 11.25 -2.25 7.41
C LEU A 1038 11.34 -1.14 6.33
N LYS A 1039 12.53 -0.92 5.75
CA LYS A 1039 12.73 0.06 4.66
C LYS A 1039 11.98 -0.28 3.38
N GLU A 1040 11.90 -1.57 3.04
CA GLU A 1040 11.16 -2.06 1.88
C GLU A 1040 9.65 -1.91 2.12
N ILE A 1041 9.19 -2.21 3.33
CA ILE A 1041 7.77 -2.07 3.71
C ILE A 1041 7.34 -0.60 3.71
N PHE A 1042 8.17 0.30 4.25
CA PHE A 1042 7.94 1.75 4.17
C PHE A 1042 7.84 2.24 2.73
N THR A 1043 8.77 1.80 1.89
CA THR A 1043 8.76 2.11 0.46
C THR A 1043 7.49 1.57 -0.21
N ALA A 1044 7.04 0.38 0.17
CA ALA A 1044 5.80 -0.21 -0.32
C ALA A 1044 4.55 0.59 0.11
N CYS A 1045 4.50 1.09 1.35
CA CYS A 1045 3.41 1.95 1.83
C CYS A 1045 3.32 3.26 1.03
N GLY A 1046 4.47 3.88 0.75
CA GLY A 1046 4.54 5.07 -0.09
C GLY A 1046 4.06 4.83 -1.52
N ARG A 1047 4.46 3.71 -2.13
CA ARG A 1047 3.98 3.29 -3.45
C ARG A 1047 2.48 2.97 -3.48
N GLU A 1048 1.94 2.40 -2.41
CA GLU A 1048 0.49 2.19 -2.27
C GLU A 1048 -0.27 3.52 -2.22
N LEU A 1049 0.29 4.53 -1.56
CA LEU A 1049 -0.28 5.88 -1.55
C LEU A 1049 -0.32 6.45 -2.98
N GLU A 1050 0.77 6.34 -3.74
CA GLU A 1050 0.78 6.75 -5.15
C GLU A 1050 -0.27 5.99 -5.96
N ARG A 1051 -0.36 4.67 -5.81
CA ARG A 1051 -1.35 3.85 -6.51
C ARG A 1051 -2.79 4.27 -6.17
N THR A 1052 -3.04 4.57 -4.90
CA THR A 1052 -4.35 5.07 -4.44
C THR A 1052 -4.67 6.41 -5.09
N LEU A 1053 -3.72 7.35 -5.11
CA LEU A 1053 -3.89 8.65 -5.76
C LEU A 1053 -4.11 8.53 -7.27
N GLN A 1054 -3.38 7.61 -7.93
CA GLN A 1054 -3.53 7.35 -9.35
C GLN A 1054 -4.95 6.88 -9.65
N ARG A 1055 -5.44 5.90 -8.90
CA ARG A 1055 -6.80 5.36 -9.04
C ARG A 1055 -7.87 6.43 -8.81
N GLU A 1056 -7.71 7.27 -7.79
CA GLU A 1056 -8.66 8.36 -7.54
C GLU A 1056 -8.63 9.44 -8.63
N LEU A 1057 -7.45 9.72 -9.20
CA LEU A 1057 -7.31 10.63 -10.34
C LEU A 1057 -8.01 10.10 -11.58
N GLU A 1058 -7.75 8.84 -11.95
CA GLU A 1058 -8.42 8.18 -13.07
C GLU A 1058 -9.94 8.23 -12.91
N GLN A 1059 -10.46 7.93 -11.71
CA GLN A 1059 -11.90 7.97 -11.42
C GLN A 1059 -12.50 9.38 -11.54
N GLU A 1060 -11.80 10.42 -11.08
CA GLU A 1060 -12.24 11.81 -11.23
C GLU A 1060 -12.21 12.28 -12.70
N LEU A 1061 -11.21 11.84 -13.47
CA LEU A 1061 -11.14 12.12 -14.91
C LEU A 1061 -12.29 11.44 -15.65
N TRP A 1062 -12.59 10.17 -15.35
CA TRP A 1062 -13.77 9.47 -15.87
C TRP A 1062 -15.06 10.24 -15.57
N ALA A 1063 -15.27 10.70 -14.34
CA ALA A 1063 -16.44 11.52 -14.01
C ALA A 1063 -16.47 12.85 -14.80
N THR A 1064 -15.30 13.43 -15.10
CA THR A 1064 -15.17 14.66 -15.87
C THR A 1064 -15.56 14.47 -17.34
N THR A 1065 -15.38 13.27 -17.91
CA THR A 1065 -15.81 12.95 -19.29
C THR A 1065 -17.30 13.21 -19.52
N LEU A 1066 -18.16 12.87 -18.54
CA LEU A 1066 -19.61 13.11 -18.62
C LEU A 1066 -19.95 14.60 -18.55
N ARG A 1067 -19.19 15.38 -17.78
CA ARG A 1067 -19.38 16.83 -17.68
C ARG A 1067 -18.99 17.52 -18.99
N LEU A 1068 -17.87 17.11 -19.59
CA LEU A 1068 -17.40 17.59 -20.89
C LEU A 1068 -18.40 17.24 -22.00
N GLU A 1069 -18.94 16.03 -21.99
CA GLU A 1069 -19.96 15.61 -22.95
C GLU A 1069 -21.26 16.42 -22.81
N ALA A 1070 -21.74 16.62 -21.58
CA ALA A 1070 -22.93 17.43 -21.32
C ALA A 1070 -22.72 18.89 -21.78
N ALA A 1071 -21.56 19.47 -21.47
CA ALA A 1071 -21.18 20.81 -21.93
C ALA A 1071 -21.10 20.90 -23.46
N GLY A 1072 -20.45 19.93 -24.09
CA GLY A 1072 -20.30 19.86 -25.54
C GLY A 1072 -21.64 19.73 -26.26
N ARG A 1073 -22.51 18.82 -25.83
CA ARG A 1073 -23.88 18.68 -26.39
C ARG A 1073 -24.70 19.96 -26.23
N ARG A 1074 -24.60 20.63 -25.08
CA ARG A 1074 -25.26 21.92 -24.82
C ARG A 1074 -24.76 22.99 -25.80
N LEU A 1075 -23.45 23.11 -25.99
CA LEU A 1075 -22.83 24.10 -26.88
C LEU A 1075 -23.16 23.81 -28.36
N ALA A 1076 -23.11 22.55 -28.78
CA ALA A 1076 -23.52 22.13 -30.13
C ALA A 1076 -24.98 22.49 -30.41
N GLY A 1077 -25.88 22.16 -29.48
CA GLY A 1077 -27.30 22.45 -29.58
C GLY A 1077 -27.59 23.94 -29.65
N GLN A 1078 -26.92 24.76 -28.85
CA GLN A 1078 -27.04 26.23 -28.89
C GLN A 1078 -26.62 26.81 -30.23
N ALA A 1079 -25.50 26.34 -30.80
CA ALA A 1079 -25.02 26.80 -32.11
C ALA A 1079 -25.97 26.36 -33.25
N ALA A 1080 -26.45 25.11 -33.21
CA ALA A 1080 -27.40 24.59 -34.18
C ALA A 1080 -28.75 25.33 -34.14
N LEU A 1081 -29.29 25.60 -32.94
CA LEU A 1081 -30.51 26.39 -32.75
C LEU A 1081 -30.37 27.81 -33.32
N ALA A 1082 -29.27 28.49 -33.02
CA ALA A 1082 -29.01 29.83 -33.55
C ALA A 1082 -28.95 29.84 -35.09
N ALA A 1083 -28.28 28.85 -35.69
CA ALA A 1083 -28.24 28.71 -37.14
C ALA A 1083 -29.63 28.40 -37.74
N ALA A 1084 -30.43 27.56 -37.07
CA ALA A 1084 -31.79 27.26 -37.52
C ALA A 1084 -32.70 28.50 -37.51
N GLU A 1085 -32.62 29.31 -36.45
CA GLU A 1085 -33.36 30.58 -36.33
C GLU A 1085 -32.97 31.57 -37.42
N GLU A 1086 -31.68 31.73 -37.72
CA GLU A 1086 -31.19 32.59 -38.80
C GLU A 1086 -31.66 32.12 -40.20
N LEU A 1087 -31.84 30.81 -40.37
CA LEU A 1087 -32.32 30.20 -41.60
C LEU A 1087 -33.85 30.13 -41.70
N ALA A 1088 -34.57 30.61 -40.67
CA ALA A 1088 -36.03 30.48 -40.55
C ALA A 1088 -36.51 29.01 -40.67
N LEU A 1089 -35.72 28.08 -40.14
CA LEU A 1089 -36.03 26.66 -40.03
C LEU A 1089 -36.48 26.34 -38.58
N SER A 1090 -37.31 25.31 -38.42
CA SER A 1090 -37.70 24.85 -37.09
C SER A 1090 -36.50 24.18 -36.39
N GLY A 1091 -36.06 24.75 -35.26
CA GLY A 1091 -34.92 24.24 -34.50
C GLY A 1091 -35.20 22.97 -33.69
N ARG A 1092 -36.47 22.52 -33.60
CA ARG A 1092 -36.88 21.39 -32.76
C ARG A 1092 -36.36 20.04 -33.26
N GLU A 1093 -36.34 19.82 -34.57
CA GLU A 1093 -35.93 18.55 -35.19
C GLU A 1093 -34.42 18.31 -35.08
N LEU A 1094 -33.62 19.37 -34.94
CA LEU A 1094 -32.15 19.30 -34.79
C LEU A 1094 -31.72 18.79 -33.42
N LEU A 1095 -32.53 19.08 -32.38
CA LEU A 1095 -32.28 18.61 -31.02
C LEU A 1095 -32.62 17.12 -30.83
N GLU A 1096 -33.59 16.61 -31.62
CA GLU A 1096 -34.04 15.21 -31.55
C GLU A 1096 -33.30 14.28 -32.51
N ASN A 1097 -33.03 14.71 -33.75
CA ASN A 1097 -32.37 13.88 -34.77
C ASN A 1097 -30.84 13.89 -34.67
N GLY A 1098 -30.25 14.88 -33.97
CA GLY A 1098 -28.82 15.11 -33.86
C GLY A 1098 -28.10 14.36 -32.73
N GLN A 1099 -28.71 13.35 -32.11
CA GLN A 1099 -28.06 12.57 -31.06
C GLN A 1099 -27.05 11.58 -31.63
N VAL A 1100 -25.93 12.09 -32.15
CA VAL A 1100 -24.72 11.27 -32.28
C VAL A 1100 -24.38 10.79 -30.88
N SER A 1101 -24.31 9.47 -30.68
CA SER A 1101 -23.83 8.92 -29.42
C SER A 1101 -22.37 9.30 -29.27
N TRP A 1102 -22.05 10.19 -28.33
CA TRP A 1102 -20.66 10.52 -28.01
C TRP A 1102 -20.07 9.33 -27.27
N ALA A 1103 -19.16 8.62 -27.95
CA ALA A 1103 -18.40 7.54 -27.33
C ALA A 1103 -17.59 8.09 -26.15
N ALA A 1104 -17.36 7.24 -25.15
CA ALA A 1104 -16.37 7.52 -24.13
C ALA A 1104 -14.96 7.27 -24.73
N PRO A 1105 -13.91 7.96 -24.26
CA PRO A 1105 -12.54 7.65 -24.66
C PRO A 1105 -12.21 6.18 -24.37
N GLU A 1106 -11.45 5.52 -25.24
CA GLU A 1106 -11.09 4.10 -25.08
C GLU A 1106 -10.25 3.84 -23.82
N LYS A 1107 -9.46 4.83 -23.40
CA LYS A 1107 -8.54 4.69 -22.26
C LYS A 1107 -8.20 6.04 -21.63
N LEU A 1108 -8.11 6.07 -20.30
CA LEU A 1108 -7.53 7.14 -19.50
C LEU A 1108 -6.55 6.48 -18.52
N GLU A 1109 -5.25 6.67 -18.73
CA GLU A 1109 -4.19 6.12 -17.87
C GLU A 1109 -3.38 7.26 -17.27
N ALA A 1110 -3.94 7.93 -16.26
CA ALA A 1110 -3.18 8.95 -15.56
C ALA A 1110 -2.01 8.30 -14.82
N ARG A 1111 -0.76 8.63 -15.20
CA ARG A 1111 0.43 8.11 -14.51
C ARG A 1111 1.06 9.20 -13.66
N LEU A 1112 1.16 8.94 -12.37
CA LEU A 1112 1.90 9.79 -11.46
C LEU A 1112 3.40 9.61 -11.70
N SER A 1113 4.15 10.71 -11.63
CA SER A 1113 5.60 10.64 -11.55
C SER A 1113 5.98 9.97 -10.22
N PRO A 1114 6.75 8.87 -10.24
CA PRO A 1114 7.07 8.13 -9.01
C PRO A 1114 7.99 8.97 -8.12
N LEU A 1115 7.69 9.02 -6.82
CA LEU A 1115 8.57 9.61 -5.82
C LEU A 1115 9.62 8.58 -5.37
N ASP A 1116 10.81 9.08 -5.02
CA ASP A 1116 11.85 8.27 -4.42
C ASP A 1116 11.57 8.05 -2.93
N TRP A 1117 10.58 7.20 -2.62
CA TRP A 1117 10.24 6.80 -1.24
C TRP A 1117 11.45 6.37 -0.40
N PRO A 1118 12.45 5.63 -0.93
CA PRO A 1118 13.69 5.37 -0.24
C PRO A 1118 14.45 6.61 0.29
N ALA A 1119 14.32 7.77 -0.37
CA ALA A 1119 14.94 9.02 0.10
C ALA A 1119 14.26 9.59 1.35
N PHE A 1120 12.95 9.35 1.52
CA PHE A 1120 12.19 9.77 2.70
C PHE A 1120 12.40 8.86 3.91
N TRP A 1121 13.15 7.75 3.75
CA TRP A 1121 13.45 6.82 4.84
C TRP A 1121 14.11 7.50 6.04
N SER A 1122 14.95 8.53 5.82
CA SER A 1122 15.59 9.29 6.91
C SER A 1122 14.60 10.00 7.84
N ARG A 1123 13.36 10.20 7.41
CA ARG A 1123 12.26 10.76 8.23
C ARG A 1123 11.52 9.70 9.03
N PHE A 1124 11.64 8.44 8.62
CA PHE A 1124 11.08 7.30 9.33
C PHE A 1124 12.12 6.77 10.34
N LYS A 1125 12.08 7.30 11.56
CA LYS A 1125 13.01 6.92 12.65
C LYS A 1125 12.65 5.57 13.26
N SER A 1126 11.44 5.46 13.81
CA SER A 1126 10.86 4.21 14.29
C SER A 1126 9.35 4.19 14.05
N PRO A 1127 8.70 3.01 13.99
CA PRO A 1127 7.25 2.91 13.94
C PRO A 1127 6.56 3.72 15.04
N ARG A 1128 7.10 3.70 16.26
CA ARG A 1128 6.54 4.41 17.40
C ARG A 1128 6.63 5.93 17.22
N HIS A 1129 7.79 6.48 16.84
CA HIS A 1129 7.92 7.90 16.51
C HIS A 1129 7.01 8.33 15.35
N PHE A 1130 6.80 7.42 14.38
CA PHE A 1130 5.95 7.68 13.23
C PHE A 1130 4.48 7.77 13.61
N PHE A 1131 3.93 6.80 14.35
CA PHE A 1131 2.49 6.76 14.67
C PHE A 1131 2.09 7.53 15.94
N GLU A 1132 2.95 7.56 16.95
CA GLU A 1132 2.66 8.17 18.26
C GLU A 1132 3.34 9.55 18.42
N GLY A 1133 4.33 9.87 17.57
CA GLY A 1133 5.05 11.14 17.56
C GLY A 1133 4.77 12.02 16.33
N PRO A 1134 5.60 13.06 16.08
CA PRO A 1134 5.41 13.97 14.95
C PRO A 1134 5.79 13.37 13.60
N GLY A 1135 6.44 12.19 13.56
CA GLY A 1135 7.06 11.63 12.35
C GLY A 1135 6.11 11.48 11.16
N ARG A 1136 4.84 11.08 11.38
CA ARG A 1136 3.84 11.03 10.30
C ARG A 1136 3.50 12.39 9.74
N SER A 1137 3.40 13.40 10.59
CA SER A 1137 3.12 14.78 10.16
C SER A 1137 4.30 15.42 9.43
N GLU A 1138 5.53 15.11 9.84
CA GLU A 1138 6.77 15.55 9.20
C GLU A 1138 6.93 14.93 7.80
N LEU A 1139 6.78 13.60 7.68
CA LEU A 1139 6.82 12.92 6.39
C LEU A 1139 5.75 13.46 5.45
N ARG A 1140 4.53 13.65 5.97
CA ARG A 1140 3.44 14.20 5.19
C ARG A 1140 3.76 15.62 4.71
N ALA A 1141 4.29 16.50 5.55
CA ALA A 1141 4.61 17.88 5.17
C ALA A 1141 5.64 17.96 4.04
N GLU A 1142 6.57 17.00 3.95
CA GLU A 1142 7.61 16.94 2.91
C GLU A 1142 7.11 16.23 1.63
N ALA A 1143 6.33 15.16 1.76
CA ALA A 1143 5.80 14.40 0.61
C ALA A 1143 4.59 15.06 -0.05
N GLU A 1144 3.73 15.74 0.72
CA GLU A 1144 2.47 16.32 0.25
C GLU A 1144 2.64 17.32 -0.91
N PRO A 1145 3.60 18.27 -0.91
CA PRO A 1145 3.83 19.17 -2.04
C PRO A 1145 4.22 18.43 -3.33
N LEU A 1146 5.05 17.40 -3.22
CA LEU A 1146 5.53 16.60 -4.36
C LEU A 1146 4.40 15.75 -4.95
N LEU A 1147 3.56 15.17 -4.08
CA LEU A 1147 2.37 14.42 -4.51
C LEU A 1147 1.35 15.34 -5.18
N LYS A 1148 1.13 16.57 -4.68
CA LYS A 1148 0.27 17.57 -5.34
C LYS A 1148 0.77 17.90 -6.73
N GLU A 1149 2.07 18.12 -6.88
CA GLU A 1149 2.70 18.40 -8.17
C GLU A 1149 2.55 17.20 -9.12
N ALA A 1150 2.78 15.98 -8.65
CA ALA A 1150 2.59 14.76 -9.44
C ALA A 1150 1.15 14.59 -9.92
N VAL A 1151 0.15 14.78 -9.04
CA VAL A 1151 -1.28 14.72 -9.40
C VAL A 1151 -1.64 15.79 -10.41
N THR A 1152 -1.13 17.02 -10.24
CA THR A 1152 -1.40 18.13 -11.16
C THR A 1152 -0.85 17.83 -12.55
N LYS A 1153 0.42 17.42 -12.63
CA LYS A 1153 1.06 17.05 -13.91
C LYS A 1153 0.36 15.88 -14.59
N ALA A 1154 -0.05 14.86 -13.84
CA ALA A 1154 -0.77 13.72 -14.39
C ALA A 1154 -2.15 14.13 -14.93
N ALA A 1155 -2.87 15.03 -14.25
CA ALA A 1155 -4.13 15.59 -14.74
C ALA A 1155 -3.93 16.44 -16.01
N GLU A 1156 -2.90 17.29 -16.04
CA GLU A 1156 -2.55 18.12 -17.20
C GLU A 1156 -2.14 17.28 -18.43
N ALA A 1157 -1.49 16.13 -18.22
CA ALA A 1157 -1.10 15.22 -19.30
C ALA A 1157 -2.33 14.63 -20.02
N GLU A 1158 -3.35 14.22 -19.26
CA GLU A 1158 -4.61 13.71 -19.80
C GLU A 1158 -5.54 14.81 -20.31
N GLN A 1159 -5.36 16.05 -19.83
CA GLN A 1159 -6.19 17.19 -20.20
C GLN A 1159 -6.25 17.40 -21.71
N LYS A 1160 -5.10 17.43 -22.38
CA LYS A 1160 -5.06 17.66 -23.83
C LYS A 1160 -5.82 16.57 -24.58
N LEU A 1161 -5.59 15.31 -24.22
CA LEU A 1161 -6.24 14.16 -24.86
C LEU A 1161 -7.77 14.20 -24.70
N LEU A 1162 -8.25 14.54 -23.51
CA LEU A 1162 -9.68 14.68 -23.22
C LEU A 1162 -10.32 15.86 -23.96
N LEU A 1163 -9.69 17.03 -23.92
CA LEU A 1163 -10.23 18.24 -24.55
C LEU A 1163 -10.23 18.12 -26.07
N ASP A 1164 -9.17 17.57 -26.67
CA ASP A 1164 -9.09 17.33 -28.11
C ASP A 1164 -10.15 16.32 -28.55
N PHE A 1165 -10.33 15.21 -27.81
CA PHE A 1165 -11.35 14.20 -28.10
C PHE A 1165 -12.77 14.79 -28.10
N TYR A 1166 -13.13 15.58 -27.07
CA TYR A 1166 -14.46 16.17 -26.98
C TYR A 1166 -14.65 17.38 -27.90
N ALA A 1167 -13.58 18.10 -28.26
CA ALA A 1167 -13.62 19.11 -29.30
C ALA A 1167 -13.88 18.49 -30.69
N ASP A 1168 -13.26 17.34 -30.99
CA ASP A 1168 -13.51 16.60 -32.23
C ASP A 1168 -14.93 16.04 -32.28
N ALA A 1169 -15.44 15.50 -31.16
CA ALA A 1169 -16.82 15.06 -31.04
C ALA A 1169 -17.81 16.23 -31.25
N LEU A 1170 -17.51 17.40 -30.67
CA LEU A 1170 -18.28 18.63 -30.85
C LEU A 1170 -18.26 19.11 -32.30
N ASN A 1171 -17.10 19.16 -32.94
CA ASN A 1171 -16.96 19.56 -34.34
C ASN A 1171 -17.71 18.60 -35.28
N THR A 1172 -17.62 17.30 -35.00
CA THR A 1172 -18.41 16.27 -35.71
C THR A 1172 -19.91 16.53 -35.52
N ALA A 1173 -20.35 16.84 -34.29
CA ALA A 1173 -21.75 17.16 -34.02
C ALA A 1173 -22.22 18.44 -34.73
N LEU A 1174 -21.38 19.49 -34.80
CA LEU A 1174 -21.67 20.71 -35.57
C LEU A 1174 -21.75 20.43 -37.07
N GLY A 1175 -20.86 19.60 -37.61
CA GLY A 1175 -20.90 19.14 -38.99
C GLY A 1175 -22.18 18.36 -39.30
N CYS A 1176 -22.55 17.40 -38.44
CA CYS A 1176 -23.81 16.67 -38.56
C CYS A 1176 -25.02 17.61 -38.49
N ALA A 1177 -25.04 18.57 -37.54
CA ALA A 1177 -26.10 19.55 -37.44
C ALA A 1177 -26.22 20.43 -38.69
N ALA A 1178 -25.08 20.84 -39.27
CA ALA A 1178 -25.05 21.58 -40.54
C ALA A 1178 -25.57 20.73 -41.70
N SER A 1179 -25.20 19.45 -41.79
CA SER A 1179 -25.74 18.52 -42.80
C SER A 1179 -27.24 18.29 -42.63
N SER A 1180 -27.74 18.10 -41.40
CA SER A 1180 -29.18 17.96 -41.13
C SER A 1180 -29.96 19.23 -41.50
N LEU A 1181 -29.42 20.42 -41.18
CA LEU A 1181 -29.99 21.69 -41.62
C LEU A 1181 -29.96 21.84 -43.15
N GLN A 1182 -28.90 21.37 -43.81
CA GLN A 1182 -28.78 21.40 -45.26
C GLN A 1182 -29.83 20.50 -45.93
N GLU A 1183 -30.04 19.29 -45.41
CA GLU A 1183 -31.09 18.39 -45.86
C GLU A 1183 -32.47 19.04 -45.69
N ALA A 1184 -32.77 19.60 -44.50
CA ALA A 1184 -34.03 20.30 -44.24
C ALA A 1184 -34.25 21.50 -45.18
N LEU A 1185 -33.19 22.24 -45.49
CA LEU A 1185 -33.24 23.36 -46.45
C LEU A 1185 -33.50 22.85 -47.87
N GLN A 1186 -32.85 21.77 -48.30
CA GLN A 1186 -33.03 21.19 -49.63
C GLN A 1186 -34.46 20.66 -49.81
N GLU A 1187 -34.98 19.95 -48.81
CA GLU A 1187 -36.38 19.47 -48.81
C GLU A 1187 -37.36 20.65 -48.91
N ARG A 1188 -37.07 21.73 -48.20
CA ARG A 1188 -37.83 22.99 -48.28
C ARG A 1188 -37.78 23.62 -49.66
N GLU A 1189 -36.63 23.62 -50.31
CA GLU A 1189 -36.46 24.13 -51.66
C GLU A 1189 -37.20 23.27 -52.70
N GLU A 1190 -37.12 21.96 -52.60
CA GLU A 1190 -37.81 21.01 -53.48
C GLU A 1190 -39.33 21.16 -53.34
N ALA A 1191 -39.83 21.25 -52.11
CA ALA A 1191 -41.23 21.53 -51.81
C ALA A 1191 -41.69 22.85 -52.45
N MET A 1192 -40.93 23.94 -52.24
CA MET A 1192 -41.25 25.24 -52.84
C MET A 1192 -41.16 25.22 -54.38
N SER A 1193 -40.23 24.45 -54.97
CA SER A 1193 -40.10 24.30 -56.42
C SER A 1193 -41.31 23.58 -57.04
N GLU A 1194 -41.80 22.52 -56.40
CA GLU A 1194 -43.01 21.81 -56.84
C GLU A 1194 -44.28 22.66 -56.66
N LEU A 1195 -44.37 23.40 -55.55
CA LEU A 1195 -45.44 24.38 -55.31
C LEU A 1195 -45.52 25.43 -56.42
N LEU A 1196 -44.38 25.96 -56.85
CA LEU A 1196 -44.27 26.94 -57.94
C LEU A 1196 -44.65 26.35 -59.32
N LYS A 1197 -44.52 25.02 -59.50
CA LYS A 1197 -44.87 24.30 -60.75
C LYS A 1197 -46.36 23.95 -60.88
N GLY A 1198 -47.18 24.16 -59.85
CA GLY A 1198 -48.65 24.24 -59.98
C GLY A 1198 -49.47 22.98 -59.65
N GLY A 1199 -49.06 22.15 -58.67
CA GLY A 1199 -49.91 21.07 -58.15
C GLY A 1199 -50.95 21.53 -57.11
N ASP A 1200 -52.03 20.75 -56.95
CA ASP A 1200 -53.09 20.85 -55.91
C ASP A 1200 -52.53 20.61 -54.48
N SER A 1201 -51.59 21.44 -54.09
CA SER A 1201 -50.69 21.20 -52.96
C SER A 1201 -51.30 21.49 -51.59
N ALA A 1202 -52.16 22.50 -51.46
CA ALA A 1202 -52.74 22.86 -50.17
C ALA A 1202 -53.74 21.80 -49.66
N GLU A 1203 -54.54 21.19 -50.54
CA GLU A 1203 -55.45 20.10 -50.18
C GLU A 1203 -54.69 18.81 -49.86
N HIS A 1204 -53.62 18.52 -50.60
CA HIS A 1204 -52.72 17.39 -50.35
C HIS A 1204 -52.04 17.46 -48.98
N TRP A 1205 -51.39 18.59 -48.65
CA TRP A 1205 -50.76 18.80 -47.34
C TRP A 1205 -51.77 18.82 -46.18
N SER A 1206 -52.99 19.33 -46.43
CA SER A 1206 -54.10 19.25 -45.48
C SER A 1206 -54.50 17.78 -45.20
N GLY A 1207 -54.52 16.94 -46.24
CA GLY A 1207 -54.77 15.50 -46.12
C GLY A 1207 -53.70 14.77 -45.31
N ILE A 1208 -52.41 15.06 -45.57
CA ILE A 1208 -51.28 14.49 -44.83
C ILE A 1208 -51.31 14.94 -43.36
N ALA A 1209 -51.49 16.23 -43.09
CA ALA A 1209 -51.58 16.76 -41.72
C ALA A 1209 -52.76 16.12 -40.94
N ALA A 1210 -53.92 15.93 -41.58
CA ALA A 1210 -55.06 15.26 -40.96
C ALA A 1210 -54.83 13.76 -40.69
N GLN A 1211 -54.03 13.07 -41.51
CA GLN A 1211 -53.63 11.68 -41.27
C GLN A 1211 -52.58 11.57 -40.16
N LEU A 1212 -51.57 12.44 -40.17
CA LEU A 1212 -50.58 12.54 -39.08
C LEU A 1212 -51.23 12.90 -37.75
N HIS A 1213 -52.22 13.80 -37.74
CA HIS A 1213 -52.97 14.12 -36.53
C HIS A 1213 -53.76 12.92 -35.98
N ARG A 1214 -54.32 12.06 -36.84
CA ARG A 1214 -54.95 10.80 -36.41
C ARG A 1214 -53.94 9.81 -35.83
N LEU A 1215 -52.77 9.70 -36.43
CA LEU A 1215 -51.68 8.87 -35.90
C LEU A 1215 -51.16 9.43 -34.54
N GLU A 1216 -51.05 10.76 -34.41
CA GLU A 1216 -50.71 11.44 -33.15
C GLU A 1216 -51.78 11.20 -32.07
N GLN A 1217 -53.07 11.26 -32.41
CA GLN A 1217 -54.16 10.96 -31.46
C GLN A 1217 -54.13 9.49 -31.00
N SER A 1218 -53.75 8.56 -31.89
CA SER A 1218 -53.58 7.15 -31.51
C SER A 1218 -52.47 6.94 -30.46
N PHE A 1219 -51.46 7.82 -30.41
CA PHE A 1219 -50.48 7.89 -29.31
C PHE A 1219 -51.10 8.36 -27.99
N GLY A 1220 -52.05 9.29 -28.05
CA GLY A 1220 -52.82 9.74 -26.89
C GLY A 1220 -53.59 8.59 -26.21
N GLU A 1221 -54.13 7.65 -26.98
CA GLU A 1221 -54.76 6.43 -26.44
C GLU A 1221 -53.75 5.45 -25.82
N LEU A 1222 -52.51 5.42 -26.33
CA LEU A 1222 -51.41 4.64 -25.75
C LEU A 1222 -50.87 5.26 -24.45
N LEU A 1223 -50.92 6.59 -24.32
CA LEU A 1223 -50.49 7.36 -23.15
C LEU A 1223 -51.56 7.41 -22.04
N ASN A 1224 -52.85 7.45 -22.39
CA ASN A 1224 -53.97 7.58 -21.44
C ASN A 1224 -54.50 6.25 -20.87
N ASN A 1225 -53.98 5.10 -21.29
CA ASN A 1225 -54.38 3.78 -20.76
C ASN A 1225 -53.82 3.48 -19.35
N ASP A 1226 -53.51 4.51 -18.55
CA ASP A 1226 -53.12 4.42 -17.13
C ASP A 1226 -54.33 4.58 -16.18
N LEU A 1227 -55.55 4.27 -16.64
CA LEU A 1227 -56.73 4.06 -15.79
C LEU A 1227 -57.11 2.58 -15.69
#